data_AF-A0A4U0VQE3-F1
#
_entry.id   AF-A0A4U0VQE3-F1
#
_cell.length_a   1.000
_cell.length_b   1.000
_cell.length_c   1.000
_cell.angle_alpha   90.00
_cell.angle_beta   90.00
_cell.angle_gamma   90.00
#
_symmetry.space_group_name_H-M   'P 1'
#
loop_
_entity.id
_entity.type
_entity.pdbx_description
1 polymer ?
#
loop_
_entity_poly.entity_id
_entity_poly.type
_entity_poly.pdbx_seq_one_letter_code
_entity_poly.pdbx_strand_id
1 'polypeptide(L)'
;MPSSLCSAIESAKSRKLGPTEASYYLGSRGEGIEGGVNDMYLHIGFSAPANFVTKDRVLHVWSQILHRHPLLSATVKFRDYTDIRFHDDKLSQLIISASEKDYDFSGGAAGEAPRDFDFFLFSTHFLGDGMALHSTAHEFFSLLYQGGLENGDVLTSPTRGLPPSMEDQLEDRFAPNSLEAAVARVDFEREQARQIGGHAFRKARRGTRHTLVLTHSYTPEQTGRALSKCKLNGVSIANAMFTLSTFAYLRSTKPDQSGPELPIMLYSALNVRPFLEKSKIQPDWYHIAIGYYNITLPAFLPSTTSPSASFWLRAQSVKKQTNLVVKSPFLISRTLCMAKKREAQSIQWEREADEKKTKEQRLIAGQNGWPKEESSPSAGKGARSSTNDSTGVTSRQNGLGNAIPTDKAPQTALMGLSMLGNLDGIYQHASYDGIELRSLTTGSRQRPGALLLFAYTFAGKLWVSLGYDSNGFERGVIDGWWKELLAGLANLLMSTAKPNPDPTHIACVTVLGEHIAKPFRTQIQQATAQLNPKPKLVGILANSGAPSRAYANWTAKACEAVGIDYELREVGIVADGASEGTAEQGEVEEAILAANEDDNVNGIMVYYPIFGPRQDGYLQQAVSPLKDVEGLNFAWLFSLYHNIRFIDPRKIAMAAQVLTPSPLQISTATATPSTSTSTGALPDQQTPDGLVKAILPCTPLAIVKTLEHCQVYNPLRPYGSRAFGRTITVVNRSEVVGRPLAALLANDGARVFSVDLDGVQEFTRKKVVEGEDGKKSNFHPYHVIKKCDMSLEQCLAASDVVIGGRTDDEQQVPSKSYKIPTAQLKEGVVAINFSESKNFEDDIKEKASIYCPGIGKATIVLLQRNLLRLREYQASLRKGLEQQQQ
;
A
#
# COMPACT_ATOMS: atom_id res chain seq x y z
N MET A 1 -43.10 -9.57 40.34
CA MET A 1 -41.75 -9.49 39.74
C MET A 1 -41.08 -8.23 40.29
N PRO A 2 -39.83 -8.27 40.78
CA PRO A 2 -39.12 -7.07 41.23
C PRO A 2 -38.93 -6.09 40.06
N SER A 3 -39.06 -4.78 40.31
CA SER A 3 -38.92 -3.73 39.28
C SER A 3 -37.57 -3.75 38.57
N SER A 4 -36.51 -4.22 39.24
CA SER A 4 -35.17 -4.41 38.66
C SER A 4 -35.09 -5.55 37.64
N LEU A 5 -35.93 -6.57 37.77
CA LEU A 5 -36.01 -7.68 36.81
C LEU A 5 -36.82 -7.27 35.57
N CYS A 6 -37.88 -6.47 35.74
CA CYS A 6 -38.64 -5.91 34.61
C CYS A 6 -37.79 -4.94 33.78
N SER A 7 -36.98 -4.06 34.41
CA SER A 7 -36.13 -3.12 33.67
C SER A 7 -35.01 -3.83 32.90
N ALA A 8 -34.45 -4.92 33.45
CA ALA A 8 -33.44 -5.75 32.77
C ALA A 8 -34.02 -6.55 31.59
N ILE A 9 -35.30 -6.94 31.66
CA ILE A 9 -36.01 -7.63 30.57
C ILE A 9 -36.46 -6.63 29.48
N GLU A 10 -36.85 -5.40 29.83
CA GLU A 10 -37.14 -4.33 28.86
C GLU A 10 -35.88 -3.81 28.15
N SER A 11 -34.73 -3.71 28.85
CA SER A 11 -33.45 -3.34 28.24
C SER A 11 -32.91 -4.43 27.30
N ALA A 12 -33.29 -5.69 27.49
CA ALA A 12 -32.93 -6.78 26.58
C ALA A 12 -33.71 -6.75 25.26
N LYS A 13 -34.91 -6.12 25.24
CA LYS A 13 -35.82 -6.08 24.08
C LYS A 13 -35.85 -4.74 23.34
N SER A 14 -35.28 -3.68 23.90
CA SER A 14 -35.25 -2.37 23.27
C SER A 14 -34.00 -1.59 23.62
N ARG A 15 -33.49 -0.80 22.67
CA ARG A 15 -32.38 0.13 22.90
C ARG A 15 -32.61 1.45 22.19
N LYS A 16 -32.04 2.52 22.74
CA LYS A 16 -32.03 3.84 22.08
C LYS A 16 -31.13 3.80 20.84
N LEU A 17 -31.52 4.55 19.80
CA LEU A 17 -30.64 4.81 18.67
C LEU A 17 -29.47 5.69 19.13
N GLY A 18 -28.26 5.35 18.66
CA GLY A 18 -27.10 6.21 18.81
C GLY A 18 -27.22 7.46 17.91
N PRO A 19 -26.42 8.52 18.16
CA PRO A 19 -26.47 9.75 17.38
C PRO A 19 -26.37 9.56 15.86
N THR A 20 -25.47 8.68 15.39
CA THR A 20 -25.35 8.38 13.97
C THR A 20 -26.61 7.71 13.44
N GLU A 21 -27.12 6.68 14.13
CA GLU A 21 -28.34 5.95 13.74
C GLU A 21 -29.55 6.88 13.67
N ALA A 22 -29.73 7.75 14.68
CA ALA A 22 -30.78 8.75 14.72
C ALA A 22 -30.69 9.72 13.53
N SER A 23 -29.48 10.18 13.17
CA SER A 23 -29.29 11.07 12.01
C SER A 23 -29.71 10.43 10.67
N TYR A 24 -29.53 9.12 10.53
CA TYR A 24 -29.97 8.37 9.35
C TYR A 24 -31.47 8.09 9.36
N TYR A 25 -32.01 7.67 10.52
CA TYR A 25 -33.44 7.39 10.70
C TYR A 25 -34.30 8.61 10.41
N LEU A 26 -33.93 9.76 10.98
CA LEU A 26 -34.68 11.00 10.84
C LEU A 26 -34.80 11.42 9.37
N GLY A 27 -33.72 11.32 8.60
CA GLY A 27 -33.77 11.57 7.15
C GLY A 27 -34.62 10.55 6.38
N SER A 28 -34.57 9.27 6.78
CA SER A 28 -35.33 8.20 6.15
C SER A 28 -36.84 8.31 6.37
N ARG A 29 -37.28 9.08 7.37
CA ARG A 29 -38.67 9.24 7.74
C ARG A 29 -39.45 10.00 6.66
N GLY A 30 -40.66 9.53 6.37
CA GLY A 30 -41.54 10.14 5.37
C GLY A 30 -42.45 9.11 4.73
N GLU A 31 -43.52 9.57 4.09
CA GLU A 31 -44.50 8.71 3.42
C GLU A 31 -44.32 8.73 1.89
N GLY A 32 -44.64 7.61 1.25
CA GLY A 32 -44.65 7.47 -0.20
C GLY A 32 -43.30 7.73 -0.86
N ILE A 33 -43.33 8.35 -2.04
CA ILE A 33 -42.14 8.58 -2.89
C ILE A 33 -41.11 9.53 -2.26
N GLU A 34 -41.48 10.32 -1.25
CA GLU A 34 -40.59 11.27 -0.57
C GLU A 34 -39.84 10.65 0.63
N GLY A 35 -40.33 9.53 1.20
CA GLY A 35 -39.69 8.78 2.31
C GLY A 35 -38.52 7.88 1.89
N GLY A 36 -37.83 7.25 2.83
CA GLY A 36 -36.75 6.28 2.58
C GLY A 36 -35.42 6.91 2.11
N VAL A 37 -35.20 8.20 2.35
CA VAL A 37 -33.90 8.82 2.11
C VAL A 37 -32.82 8.09 2.90
N ASN A 38 -31.65 7.93 2.29
CA ASN A 38 -30.52 7.13 2.78
C ASN A 38 -30.70 5.62 2.64
N ASP A 39 -31.92 5.08 2.46
CA ASP A 39 -32.13 3.64 2.33
C ASP A 39 -31.19 3.05 1.28
N MET A 40 -30.53 1.97 1.67
CA MET A 40 -29.53 1.30 0.86
C MET A 40 -30.16 0.15 0.10
N TYR A 41 -29.61 -0.11 -1.07
CA TYR A 41 -29.85 -1.34 -1.77
C TYR A 41 -28.53 -1.95 -2.24
N LEU A 42 -28.52 -3.28 -2.29
CA LEU A 42 -27.46 -4.07 -2.88
C LEU A 42 -28.10 -5.00 -3.91
N HIS A 43 -27.60 -4.93 -5.13
CA HIS A 43 -27.98 -5.80 -6.24
C HIS A 43 -26.77 -6.63 -6.66
N ILE A 44 -26.92 -7.94 -6.73
CA ILE A 44 -25.88 -8.87 -7.20
C ILE A 44 -26.50 -9.77 -8.25
N GLY A 45 -25.97 -9.70 -9.48
CA GLY A 45 -26.26 -10.69 -10.51
C GLY A 45 -25.33 -11.88 -10.33
N PHE A 46 -25.88 -13.08 -10.30
CA PHE A 46 -25.13 -14.32 -10.09
C PHE A 46 -25.65 -15.47 -10.94
N SER A 47 -24.84 -16.50 -11.12
CA SER A 47 -25.24 -17.75 -11.78
C SER A 47 -25.15 -18.91 -10.80
N ALA A 48 -26.15 -19.77 -10.77
CA ALA A 48 -26.19 -20.93 -9.88
C ALA A 48 -27.06 -22.06 -10.46
N PRO A 49 -26.86 -23.32 -10.04
CA PRO A 49 -27.83 -24.39 -10.26
C PRO A 49 -29.22 -24.04 -9.71
N ALA A 50 -30.29 -24.37 -10.44
CA ALA A 50 -31.66 -24.03 -10.04
C ALA A 50 -32.07 -24.64 -8.68
N ASN A 51 -31.55 -25.82 -8.35
CA ASN A 51 -31.78 -26.48 -7.06
C ASN A 51 -31.13 -25.76 -5.86
N PHE A 52 -30.25 -24.79 -6.09
CA PHE A 52 -29.71 -23.93 -5.03
C PHE A 52 -30.66 -22.77 -4.70
N VAL A 53 -31.53 -22.36 -5.63
CA VAL A 53 -32.39 -21.19 -5.52
C VAL A 53 -33.87 -21.62 -5.51
N THR A 54 -34.22 -22.53 -4.60
CA THR A 54 -35.62 -22.89 -4.32
C THR A 54 -36.20 -21.95 -3.26
N LYS A 55 -37.53 -21.75 -3.29
CA LYS A 55 -38.21 -20.87 -2.33
C LYS A 55 -37.93 -21.28 -0.88
N ASP A 56 -38.03 -22.57 -0.57
CA ASP A 56 -37.84 -23.07 0.79
C ASP A 56 -36.40 -22.87 1.28
N ARG A 57 -35.40 -23.11 0.42
CA ARG A 57 -33.99 -22.90 0.77
C ARG A 57 -33.67 -21.43 1.01
N VAL A 58 -34.17 -20.54 0.15
CA VAL A 58 -34.00 -19.08 0.31
C VAL A 58 -34.68 -18.60 1.60
N LEU A 59 -35.91 -19.03 1.88
CA LEU A 59 -36.62 -18.69 3.12
C LEU A 59 -35.89 -19.22 4.36
N HIS A 60 -35.37 -20.44 4.29
CA HIS A 60 -34.60 -21.04 5.37
C HIS A 60 -33.32 -20.25 5.65
N VAL A 61 -32.52 -19.96 4.63
CA VAL A 61 -31.30 -19.13 4.74
C VAL A 61 -31.62 -17.77 5.34
N TRP A 62 -32.67 -17.10 4.87
CA TRP A 62 -33.06 -15.80 5.40
C TRP A 62 -33.49 -15.88 6.86
N SER A 63 -34.21 -16.94 7.26
CA SER A 63 -34.59 -17.15 8.66
C SER A 63 -33.38 -17.31 9.58
N GLN A 64 -32.32 -17.99 9.12
CA GLN A 64 -31.06 -18.08 9.87
C GLN A 64 -30.38 -16.73 10.01
N ILE A 65 -30.33 -15.93 8.95
CA ILE A 65 -29.75 -14.57 8.97
C ILE A 65 -30.50 -13.69 9.96
N LEU A 66 -31.84 -13.69 9.95
CA LEU A 66 -32.65 -12.92 10.89
C LEU A 66 -32.43 -13.34 12.34
N HIS A 67 -32.26 -14.64 12.57
CA HIS A 67 -31.96 -15.17 13.91
C HIS A 67 -30.57 -14.75 14.39
N ARG A 68 -29.57 -14.69 13.50
CA ARG A 68 -28.20 -14.25 13.83
C ARG A 68 -28.09 -12.74 14.01
N HIS A 69 -28.92 -11.97 13.30
CA HIS A 69 -28.87 -10.51 13.23
C HIS A 69 -30.21 -9.87 13.63
N PRO A 70 -30.50 -9.73 14.94
CA PRO A 70 -31.81 -9.29 15.43
C PRO A 70 -32.18 -7.86 15.01
N LEU A 71 -31.21 -7.00 14.66
CA LEU A 71 -31.50 -5.67 14.10
C LEU A 71 -32.25 -5.75 12.77
N LEU A 72 -32.04 -6.79 11.97
CA LEU A 72 -32.76 -6.95 10.70
C LEU A 72 -34.27 -7.16 10.89
N SER A 73 -34.71 -7.62 12.06
CA SER A 73 -36.11 -7.80 12.43
C SER A 73 -36.63 -6.76 13.42
N ALA A 74 -35.83 -5.74 13.74
CA ALA A 74 -36.20 -4.71 14.70
C ALA A 74 -37.14 -3.65 14.08
N THR A 75 -38.09 -3.17 14.87
CA THR A 75 -38.93 -2.02 14.53
C THR A 75 -38.37 -0.77 15.19
N VAL A 76 -38.67 0.41 14.64
CA VAL A 76 -38.32 1.69 15.28
C VAL A 76 -39.57 2.33 15.85
N LYS A 77 -39.53 2.65 17.15
CA LYS A 77 -40.57 3.45 17.81
C LYS A 77 -40.05 4.87 18.00
N PHE A 78 -40.72 5.81 17.35
CA PHE A 78 -40.47 7.24 17.48
C PHE A 78 -41.43 7.83 18.52
N ARG A 79 -40.90 8.26 19.67
CA ARG A 79 -41.68 8.99 20.67
C ARG A 79 -41.55 10.50 20.45
N ASP A 80 -40.31 10.96 20.39
CA ASP A 80 -39.92 12.33 20.04
C ASP A 80 -38.48 12.32 19.51
N TYR A 81 -37.96 13.50 19.14
CA TYR A 81 -36.62 13.63 18.57
C TYR A 81 -35.47 13.27 19.53
N THR A 82 -35.74 13.12 20.83
CA THR A 82 -34.75 12.78 21.86
C THR A 82 -34.86 11.33 22.34
N ASP A 83 -35.96 10.63 22.03
CA ASP A 83 -36.23 9.24 22.41
C ASP A 83 -36.74 8.44 21.19
N ILE A 84 -35.80 7.88 20.44
CA ILE A 84 -36.04 6.99 19.29
C ILE A 84 -35.39 5.64 19.63
N ARG A 85 -36.17 4.55 19.54
CA ARG A 85 -35.72 3.23 20.01
C ARG A 85 -35.94 2.13 19.00
N PHE A 86 -34.99 1.21 18.92
CA PHE A 86 -35.20 -0.10 18.34
C PHE A 86 -35.98 -0.99 19.31
N HIS A 87 -36.92 -1.77 18.79
CA HIS A 87 -37.65 -2.80 19.50
C HIS A 87 -37.52 -4.13 18.76
N ASP A 88 -37.19 -5.19 19.49
CA ASP A 88 -37.24 -6.56 18.97
C ASP A 88 -38.70 -7.08 18.96
N ASP A 89 -39.48 -6.61 17.97
CA ASP A 89 -40.87 -7.03 17.76
C ASP A 89 -40.94 -8.28 16.84
N LYS A 90 -39.79 -8.89 16.48
CA LYS A 90 -39.62 -10.01 15.55
C LYS A 90 -40.52 -9.93 14.31
N LEU A 91 -40.22 -9.08 13.33
CA LEU A 91 -40.75 -9.22 11.96
C LEU A 91 -39.95 -8.38 10.96
N SER A 92 -39.32 -9.04 9.97
CA SER A 92 -38.90 -8.42 8.72
C SER A 92 -39.32 -9.26 7.53
N GLN A 93 -39.58 -8.61 6.40
CA GLN A 93 -40.16 -9.25 5.22
C GLN A 93 -39.08 -9.44 4.15
N LEU A 94 -38.97 -10.65 3.60
CA LEU A 94 -38.24 -10.92 2.37
C LEU A 94 -39.21 -10.92 1.21
N ILE A 95 -38.99 -10.06 0.22
CA ILE A 95 -39.76 -10.06 -1.02
C ILE A 95 -38.99 -10.89 -2.04
N ILE A 96 -39.51 -12.07 -2.37
CA ILE A 96 -39.03 -12.88 -3.49
C ILE A 96 -39.96 -12.61 -4.66
N SER A 97 -39.47 -11.94 -5.69
CA SER A 97 -40.19 -11.75 -6.96
C SER A 97 -39.48 -12.51 -8.07
N ALA A 98 -40.25 -13.17 -8.92
CA ALA A 98 -39.79 -13.70 -10.21
C ALA A 98 -40.65 -13.10 -11.31
N SER A 99 -40.09 -12.99 -12.52
CA SER A 99 -40.90 -12.77 -13.73
C SER A 99 -41.95 -13.89 -13.79
N GLU A 100 -43.24 -13.57 -13.66
CA GLU A 100 -44.39 -14.49 -13.50
C GLU A 100 -44.55 -15.55 -14.61
N LYS A 101 -43.65 -15.62 -15.59
CA LYS A 101 -43.74 -16.57 -16.71
C LYS A 101 -42.67 -17.67 -16.75
N ASP A 102 -41.54 -17.55 -16.05
CA ASP A 102 -40.36 -18.37 -16.39
C ASP A 102 -39.76 -19.23 -15.26
N TYR A 103 -40.23 -19.11 -14.01
CA TYR A 103 -39.62 -19.86 -12.91
C TYR A 103 -40.61 -20.50 -11.95
N ASP A 104 -40.61 -21.84 -11.93
CA ASP A 104 -41.21 -22.64 -10.88
C ASP A 104 -40.19 -22.86 -9.75
N PHE A 105 -40.48 -22.30 -8.57
CA PHE A 105 -39.66 -22.49 -7.38
C PHE A 105 -39.80 -23.90 -6.76
N SER A 106 -40.61 -24.79 -7.36
CA SER A 106 -40.96 -26.11 -6.81
C SER A 106 -39.90 -27.21 -6.98
N GLY A 107 -38.82 -26.98 -7.74
CA GLY A 107 -37.64 -27.85 -7.71
C GLY A 107 -36.85 -27.89 -9.01
N GLY A 108 -35.53 -27.67 -8.93
CA GLY A 108 -34.57 -27.97 -10.00
C GLY A 108 -33.99 -29.38 -9.83
N ALA A 109 -33.81 -30.12 -10.92
CA ALA A 109 -33.15 -31.43 -10.87
C ALA A 109 -31.64 -31.27 -10.61
N ALA A 110 -31.05 -32.19 -9.85
CA ALA A 110 -29.60 -32.23 -9.67
C ALA A 110 -28.90 -32.46 -11.03
N GLY A 111 -27.96 -31.59 -11.40
CA GLY A 111 -27.23 -31.66 -12.67
C GLY A 111 -27.77 -30.75 -13.79
N GLU A 112 -28.77 -29.92 -13.51
CA GLU A 112 -29.24 -28.90 -14.46
C GLU A 112 -28.20 -27.78 -14.66
N ALA A 113 -28.13 -27.23 -15.88
CA ALA A 113 -27.18 -26.16 -16.21
C ALA A 113 -27.41 -24.91 -15.32
N PRO A 114 -26.34 -24.19 -14.94
CA PRO A 114 -26.48 -22.95 -14.16
C PRO A 114 -27.38 -21.93 -14.85
N ARG A 115 -28.23 -21.28 -14.07
CA ARG A 115 -29.13 -20.20 -14.51
C ARG A 115 -28.71 -18.88 -13.88
N ASP A 116 -29.07 -17.78 -14.51
CA ASP A 116 -28.78 -16.44 -14.03
C ASP A 116 -29.91 -15.92 -13.13
N PHE A 117 -29.52 -15.29 -12.02
CA PHE A 117 -30.41 -14.78 -10.98
C PHE A 117 -29.98 -13.38 -10.54
N ASP A 118 -30.94 -12.62 -10.01
CA ASP A 118 -30.70 -11.33 -9.39
C ASP A 118 -31.05 -11.38 -7.90
N PHE A 119 -30.08 -11.08 -7.06
CA PHE A 119 -30.26 -10.89 -5.62
C PHE A 119 -30.41 -9.40 -5.31
N PHE A 120 -31.53 -9.02 -4.68
CA PHE A 120 -31.75 -7.67 -4.19
C PHE A 120 -31.92 -7.68 -2.67
N LEU A 121 -31.07 -6.92 -1.98
CA LEU A 121 -31.19 -6.65 -0.55
C LEU A 121 -31.46 -5.16 -0.34
N PHE A 122 -32.64 -4.83 0.17
CA PHE A 122 -33.01 -3.49 0.58
C PHE A 122 -32.92 -3.39 2.10
N SER A 123 -32.23 -2.36 2.60
CA SER A 123 -32.08 -2.13 4.04
C SER A 123 -32.12 -0.64 4.32
N THR A 124 -32.81 -0.27 5.38
CA THR A 124 -32.71 1.11 5.88
C THR A 124 -31.31 1.35 6.44
N HIS A 125 -30.77 2.54 6.20
CA HIS A 125 -29.35 2.82 6.51
C HIS A 125 -29.10 2.99 8.00
N PHE A 126 -30.14 3.22 8.80
CA PHE A 126 -29.98 3.32 10.25
C PHE A 126 -29.76 1.96 10.94
N LEU A 127 -29.93 0.83 10.23
CA LEU A 127 -29.64 -0.52 10.76
C LEU A 127 -28.17 -0.91 10.62
N GLY A 128 -27.48 -0.38 9.61
CA GLY A 128 -26.12 -0.76 9.29
C GLY A 128 -25.54 0.06 8.14
N ASP A 129 -24.27 -0.15 7.83
CA ASP A 129 -23.58 0.49 6.71
C ASP A 129 -23.34 -0.47 5.53
N GLY A 130 -22.69 0.00 4.48
CA GLY A 130 -22.37 -0.81 3.31
C GLY A 130 -21.58 -2.09 3.64
N MET A 131 -20.72 -2.07 4.67
CA MET A 131 -19.99 -3.28 5.08
C MET A 131 -20.94 -4.32 5.67
N ALA A 132 -21.97 -3.91 6.41
CA ALA A 132 -23.00 -4.82 6.92
C ALA A 132 -23.78 -5.48 5.77
N LEU A 133 -24.18 -4.71 4.74
CA LEU A 133 -24.89 -5.25 3.57
C LEU A 133 -24.05 -6.26 2.80
N HIS A 134 -22.78 -5.95 2.53
CA HIS A 134 -21.90 -6.86 1.81
C HIS A 134 -21.59 -8.13 2.61
N SER A 135 -21.40 -8.01 3.93
CA SER A 135 -21.17 -9.18 4.80
C SER A 135 -22.40 -10.08 4.85
N THR A 136 -23.60 -9.49 4.90
CA THR A 136 -24.88 -10.22 4.88
C THR A 136 -25.09 -10.95 3.56
N ALA A 137 -24.76 -10.32 2.43
CA ALA A 137 -24.82 -10.98 1.13
C ALA A 137 -23.83 -12.15 1.05
N HIS A 138 -22.60 -11.98 1.54
CA HIS A 138 -21.63 -13.08 1.61
C HIS A 138 -22.16 -14.26 2.46
N GLU A 139 -22.71 -13.97 3.63
CA GLU A 139 -23.31 -14.98 4.51
C GLU A 139 -24.50 -15.67 3.85
N PHE A 140 -25.37 -14.90 3.16
CA PHE A 140 -26.48 -15.43 2.38
C PHE A 140 -26.00 -16.44 1.34
N PHE A 141 -25.02 -16.11 0.49
CA PHE A 141 -24.51 -17.05 -0.52
C PHE A 141 -23.80 -18.27 0.09
N SER A 142 -23.12 -18.10 1.22
CA SER A 142 -22.46 -19.21 1.93
C SER A 142 -23.49 -20.20 2.47
N LEU A 143 -24.54 -19.71 3.13
CA LEU A 143 -25.65 -20.53 3.63
C LEU A 143 -26.47 -21.13 2.48
N LEU A 144 -26.65 -20.36 1.40
CA LEU A 144 -27.31 -20.83 0.20
C LEU A 144 -26.55 -22.02 -0.39
N TYR A 145 -25.22 -22.01 -0.45
CA TYR A 145 -24.43 -23.17 -0.90
C TYR A 145 -24.50 -24.36 0.05
N GLN A 146 -24.40 -24.16 1.36
CA GLN A 146 -24.36 -25.22 2.39
C GLN A 146 -25.66 -26.02 2.57
N GLY A 147 -26.66 -25.83 1.71
CA GLY A 147 -27.92 -26.59 1.77
C GLY A 147 -28.87 -26.13 2.88
N GLY A 148 -28.59 -25.01 3.56
CA GLY A 148 -29.38 -24.59 4.72
C GLY A 148 -29.23 -25.51 5.94
N LEU A 149 -28.20 -26.36 6.01
CA LEU A 149 -28.02 -27.43 7.02
C LEU A 149 -29.14 -28.48 7.01
N GLU A 150 -28.81 -29.64 6.42
CA GLU A 150 -29.35 -30.92 6.83
C GLU A 150 -29.03 -31.15 8.33
N ASN A 151 -30.04 -31.65 9.06
CA ASN A 151 -30.12 -31.85 10.51
C ASN A 151 -30.68 -30.66 11.29
N GLY A 152 -31.87 -30.86 11.84
CA GLY A 152 -32.60 -29.93 12.68
C GLY A 152 -31.93 -29.66 14.03
N ASP A 153 -30.79 -28.97 14.00
CA ASP A 153 -30.37 -28.17 15.14
C ASP A 153 -31.40 -27.06 15.31
N VAL A 154 -32.35 -27.35 16.20
CA VAL A 154 -33.26 -26.39 16.78
C VAL A 154 -32.47 -25.11 17.07
N LEU A 155 -32.99 -23.97 16.60
CA LEU A 155 -32.56 -22.60 16.92
C LEU A 155 -32.57 -22.38 18.45
N THR A 156 -31.63 -22.99 19.17
CA THR A 156 -31.54 -23.02 20.64
C THR A 156 -30.49 -22.03 21.16
N SER A 157 -29.89 -21.21 20.30
CA SER A 157 -29.01 -20.16 20.78
C SER A 157 -29.84 -19.16 21.61
N PRO A 158 -29.36 -18.72 22.78
CA PRO A 158 -30.08 -17.78 23.64
C PRO A 158 -30.45 -16.52 22.84
N THR A 159 -31.67 -16.00 23.06
CA THR A 159 -32.12 -14.73 22.49
C THR A 159 -31.08 -13.66 22.77
N ARG A 160 -30.44 -13.20 21.70
CA ARG A 160 -29.40 -12.18 21.75
C ARG A 160 -30.07 -10.81 21.88
N GLY A 161 -29.60 -9.99 22.83
CA GLY A 161 -30.03 -8.60 22.91
C GLY A 161 -29.60 -7.81 21.68
N LEU A 162 -30.27 -6.67 21.42
CA LEU A 162 -29.91 -5.78 20.32
C LEU A 162 -28.44 -5.29 20.46
N PRO A 163 -27.62 -5.33 19.40
CA PRO A 163 -26.22 -4.90 19.44
C PRO A 163 -26.10 -3.41 19.79
N PRO A 164 -25.10 -2.99 20.59
CA PRO A 164 -24.94 -1.59 21.00
C PRO A 164 -24.59 -0.68 19.82
N SER A 165 -24.87 0.63 19.94
CA SER A 165 -24.49 1.61 18.92
C SER A 165 -22.96 1.76 18.83
N MET A 166 -22.47 2.33 17.73
CA MET A 166 -21.04 2.64 17.58
C MET A 166 -20.56 3.62 18.65
N GLU A 167 -21.39 4.60 18.98
CA GLU A 167 -21.08 5.59 20.01
C GLU A 167 -20.95 4.94 21.38
N ASP A 168 -21.89 4.08 21.78
CA ASP A 168 -21.80 3.37 23.07
C ASP A 168 -20.52 2.51 23.16
N GLN A 169 -20.10 1.90 22.05
CA GLN A 169 -18.86 1.09 21.98
C GLN A 169 -17.57 1.92 22.01
N LEU A 170 -17.65 3.24 21.81
CA LEU A 170 -16.50 4.15 21.75
C LEU A 170 -16.47 5.15 22.92
N GLU A 171 -17.60 5.42 23.58
CA GLU A 171 -17.75 6.45 24.60
C GLU A 171 -17.04 6.14 25.93
N ASP A 172 -16.78 4.87 26.26
CA ASP A 172 -16.02 4.45 27.46
C ASP A 172 -14.57 4.98 27.50
N ARG A 173 -14.11 5.67 26.44
CA ARG A 173 -12.78 6.28 26.34
C ARG A 173 -12.73 7.75 26.75
N PHE A 174 -13.86 8.42 27.01
CA PHE A 174 -13.88 9.86 27.32
C PHE A 174 -14.89 10.20 28.42
N ALA A 175 -14.41 10.52 29.64
CA ALA A 175 -15.29 11.06 30.67
C ALA A 175 -15.83 12.44 30.25
N PRO A 176 -17.16 12.70 30.27
CA PRO A 176 -17.78 13.90 29.67
C PRO A 176 -17.24 15.25 30.18
N ASN A 177 -16.74 15.28 31.41
CA ASN A 177 -16.23 16.48 32.09
C ASN A 177 -14.69 16.48 32.24
N SER A 178 -13.99 15.61 31.51
CA SER A 178 -12.52 15.55 31.54
C SER A 178 -11.87 16.65 30.69
N LEU A 179 -10.61 16.94 31.00
CA LEU A 179 -9.76 17.77 30.14
C LEU A 179 -9.67 17.17 28.72
N GLU A 180 -9.65 15.84 28.60
CA GLU A 180 -9.60 15.13 27.33
C GLU A 180 -10.82 15.43 26.44
N ALA A 181 -12.02 15.44 27.03
CA ALA A 181 -13.25 15.80 26.32
C ALA A 181 -13.24 17.27 25.85
N ALA A 182 -12.70 18.17 26.67
CA ALA A 182 -12.53 19.58 26.27
C ALA A 182 -11.53 19.74 25.12
N VAL A 183 -10.39 19.06 25.18
CA VAL A 183 -9.36 19.06 24.11
C VAL A 183 -9.94 18.48 22.82
N ALA A 184 -10.67 17.36 22.90
CA ALA A 184 -11.35 16.74 21.77
C ALA A 184 -12.31 17.71 21.06
N ARG A 185 -13.13 18.44 21.83
CA ARG A 185 -14.07 19.43 21.28
C ARG A 185 -13.34 20.57 20.59
N VAL A 186 -12.31 21.13 21.22
CA VAL A 186 -11.51 22.22 20.64
C VAL A 186 -10.81 21.78 19.35
N ASP A 187 -10.21 20.59 19.33
CA ASP A 187 -9.60 20.03 18.12
C ASP A 187 -10.64 19.85 17.00
N PHE A 188 -11.79 19.27 17.31
CA PHE A 188 -12.89 19.11 16.35
C PHE A 188 -13.34 20.46 15.79
N GLU A 189 -13.59 21.46 16.63
CA GLU A 189 -14.01 22.80 16.19
C GLU A 189 -12.96 23.48 15.31
N ARG A 190 -11.68 23.36 15.65
CA ARG A 190 -10.58 23.88 14.82
C ARG A 190 -10.49 23.16 13.48
N GLU A 191 -10.65 21.84 13.46
CA GLU A 191 -10.67 21.07 12.23
C GLU A 191 -11.84 21.48 11.33
N GLN A 192 -13.04 21.64 11.91
CA GLN A 192 -14.22 22.11 11.19
C GLN A 192 -14.01 23.52 10.65
N ALA A 193 -13.41 24.44 11.42
CA ALA A 193 -13.17 25.82 10.99
C ALA A 193 -12.15 25.94 9.84
N ARG A 194 -11.26 24.96 9.67
CA ARG A 194 -10.27 24.92 8.57
C ARG A 194 -10.85 24.44 7.24
N GLN A 195 -12.04 23.83 7.25
CA GLN A 195 -12.67 23.34 6.04
C GLN A 195 -13.12 24.51 5.18
N ILE A 196 -12.77 24.48 3.89
CA ILE A 196 -13.16 25.49 2.92
C ILE A 196 -13.58 24.77 1.63
N GLY A 197 -14.74 25.15 1.09
CA GLY A 197 -15.28 24.66 -0.16
C GLY A 197 -16.39 25.57 -0.69
N GLY A 198 -16.37 25.84 -1.99
CA GLY A 198 -17.31 26.78 -2.62
C GLY A 198 -18.18 26.20 -3.74
N HIS A 199 -17.97 24.93 -4.08
CA HIS A 199 -18.42 24.38 -5.36
C HIS A 199 -19.65 23.48 -5.19
N ALA A 200 -20.62 23.63 -6.09
CA ALA A 200 -21.82 22.81 -6.14
C ALA A 200 -22.31 22.62 -7.57
N PHE A 201 -22.86 21.45 -7.87
CA PHE A 201 -23.60 21.24 -9.11
C PHE A 201 -24.89 22.06 -9.12
N ARG A 202 -25.31 22.49 -10.29
CA ARG A 202 -26.57 23.23 -10.47
C ARG A 202 -27.77 22.36 -10.16
N LYS A 203 -28.50 22.75 -9.12
CA LYS A 203 -29.68 22.03 -8.62
C LYS A 203 -30.93 22.49 -9.37
N ALA A 204 -31.87 21.57 -9.55
CA ALA A 204 -33.20 21.87 -10.03
C ALA A 204 -34.22 21.08 -9.20
N ARG A 205 -35.50 21.46 -9.26
CA ARG A 205 -36.58 20.67 -8.66
C ARG A 205 -37.64 20.43 -9.72
N ARG A 206 -37.51 19.31 -10.44
CA ARG A 206 -38.21 19.06 -11.72
C ARG A 206 -39.35 18.05 -11.62
N GLY A 207 -39.70 17.60 -10.41
CA GLY A 207 -40.78 16.65 -10.18
C GLY A 207 -40.57 15.88 -8.89
N THR A 208 -41.27 14.76 -8.78
CA THR A 208 -41.02 13.76 -7.74
C THR A 208 -39.62 13.18 -7.87
N ARG A 209 -39.03 12.77 -6.74
CA ARG A 209 -37.69 12.19 -6.72
C ARG A 209 -37.59 10.96 -7.62
N HIS A 210 -36.55 10.92 -8.46
CA HIS A 210 -36.29 9.81 -9.37
C HIS A 210 -34.79 9.45 -9.31
N THR A 211 -34.47 8.43 -8.52
CA THR A 211 -33.08 8.01 -8.29
C THR A 211 -32.57 7.19 -9.46
N LEU A 212 -31.51 7.66 -10.10
CA LEU A 212 -30.73 6.90 -11.07
C LEU A 212 -29.44 6.40 -10.42
N VAL A 213 -29.05 5.18 -10.78
CA VAL A 213 -27.75 4.60 -10.43
C VAL A 213 -27.05 4.18 -11.70
N LEU A 214 -26.08 4.99 -12.12
CA LEU A 214 -25.29 4.73 -13.31
C LEU A 214 -24.11 3.85 -12.92
N THR A 215 -24.02 2.63 -13.47
CA THR A 215 -22.94 1.69 -13.12
C THR A 215 -22.14 1.32 -14.37
N HIS A 216 -20.82 1.37 -14.24
CA HIS A 216 -19.89 1.00 -15.30
C HIS A 216 -18.79 0.10 -14.74
N SER A 217 -18.51 -1.00 -15.45
CA SER A 217 -17.49 -1.98 -15.09
C SER A 217 -16.38 -2.04 -16.12
N TYR A 218 -15.18 -2.33 -15.67
CA TYR A 218 -14.02 -2.53 -16.52
C TYR A 218 -13.53 -3.97 -16.48
N THR A 219 -13.00 -4.46 -17.60
CA THR A 219 -12.43 -5.81 -17.72
C THR A 219 -11.30 -6.03 -16.69
N PRO A 220 -11.01 -7.28 -16.30
CA PRO A 220 -9.87 -7.57 -15.41
C PRO A 220 -8.54 -7.01 -15.92
N GLU A 221 -8.32 -7.00 -17.24
CA GLU A 221 -7.11 -6.46 -17.86
C GLU A 221 -7.04 -4.93 -17.75
N GLN A 222 -8.15 -4.22 -17.97
CA GLN A 222 -8.23 -2.77 -17.75
C GLN A 222 -8.05 -2.42 -16.28
N THR A 223 -8.64 -3.23 -15.39
CA THR A 223 -8.55 -3.08 -13.94
C THR A 223 -7.11 -3.24 -13.46
N GLY A 224 -6.44 -4.31 -13.88
CA GLY A 224 -5.03 -4.56 -13.59
C GLY A 224 -4.13 -3.43 -14.06
N ARG A 225 -4.40 -2.84 -15.24
CA ARG A 225 -3.68 -1.65 -15.73
C ARG A 225 -3.90 -0.43 -14.85
N ALA A 226 -5.16 -0.11 -14.51
CA ALA A 226 -5.48 1.04 -13.67
C ALA A 226 -4.81 0.93 -12.29
N LEU A 227 -4.92 -0.24 -11.65
CA LEU A 227 -4.27 -0.52 -10.36
C LEU A 227 -2.74 -0.42 -10.46
N SER A 228 -2.15 -0.95 -11.53
CA SER A 228 -0.70 -0.88 -11.77
C SER A 228 -0.23 0.57 -11.95
N LYS A 229 -0.96 1.39 -12.72
CA LYS A 229 -0.62 2.82 -12.89
C LYS A 229 -0.74 3.61 -11.58
N CYS A 230 -1.79 3.37 -10.80
CA CYS A 230 -1.93 3.96 -9.47
C CYS A 230 -0.74 3.58 -8.58
N LYS A 231 -0.38 2.30 -8.56
CA LYS A 231 0.77 1.79 -7.79
C LYS A 231 2.09 2.42 -8.22
N LEU A 232 2.34 2.54 -9.53
CA LEU A 232 3.53 3.19 -10.08
C LEU A 232 3.66 4.66 -9.64
N ASN A 233 2.54 5.37 -9.53
CA ASN A 233 2.50 6.76 -9.06
C ASN A 233 2.36 6.89 -7.53
N GLY A 234 2.46 5.78 -6.79
CA GLY A 234 2.43 5.77 -5.33
C GLY A 234 1.07 6.05 -4.71
N VAL A 235 -0.04 5.87 -5.43
CA VAL A 235 -1.41 6.16 -4.98
C VAL A 235 -2.33 4.94 -5.11
N SER A 236 -3.52 5.00 -4.49
CA SER A 236 -4.59 4.00 -4.70
C SER A 236 -5.60 4.48 -5.76
N ILE A 237 -6.45 3.56 -6.23
CA ILE A 237 -7.56 3.91 -7.12
C ILE A 237 -8.52 4.91 -6.45
N ALA A 238 -8.74 4.79 -5.13
CA ALA A 238 -9.55 5.73 -4.37
C ALA A 238 -8.99 7.15 -4.48
N ASN A 239 -7.68 7.34 -4.27
CA ASN A 239 -7.05 8.66 -4.39
C ASN A 239 -7.17 9.25 -5.80
N ALA A 240 -7.05 8.39 -6.81
CA ALA A 240 -7.24 8.76 -8.21
C ALA A 240 -8.69 9.20 -8.49
N MET A 241 -9.68 8.51 -7.92
CA MET A 241 -11.11 8.86 -8.10
C MET A 241 -11.47 10.23 -7.53
N PHE A 242 -10.98 10.62 -6.35
CA PHE A 242 -11.17 12.01 -5.86
C PHE A 242 -10.64 13.03 -6.85
N THR A 243 -9.45 12.79 -7.38
CA THR A 243 -8.84 13.71 -8.34
C THR A 243 -9.63 13.75 -9.65
N LEU A 244 -10.03 12.58 -10.17
CA LEU A 244 -10.85 12.47 -11.38
C LEU A 244 -12.17 13.20 -11.22
N SER A 245 -12.83 13.09 -10.06
CA SER A 245 -14.08 13.81 -9.80
C SER A 245 -13.92 15.33 -9.90
N THR A 246 -12.79 15.88 -9.41
CA THR A 246 -12.50 17.31 -9.57
C THR A 246 -12.14 17.68 -11.01
N PHE A 247 -11.40 16.84 -11.72
CA PHE A 247 -11.07 17.06 -13.13
C PHE A 247 -12.31 17.05 -14.02
N ALA A 248 -13.20 16.08 -13.78
CA ALA A 248 -14.47 15.97 -14.47
C ALA A 248 -15.31 17.22 -14.24
N TYR A 249 -15.40 17.70 -12.99
CA TYR A 249 -16.10 18.94 -12.67
C TYR A 249 -15.52 20.15 -13.41
N LEU A 250 -14.19 20.31 -13.39
CA LEU A 250 -13.52 21.43 -14.06
C LEU A 250 -13.68 21.42 -15.58
N ARG A 251 -13.82 20.23 -16.18
CA ARG A 251 -13.99 20.08 -17.65
C ARG A 251 -15.44 20.18 -18.09
N SER A 252 -16.38 19.79 -17.25
CA SER A 252 -17.82 19.85 -17.55
C SER A 252 -18.45 21.20 -17.19
N THR A 253 -17.78 22.04 -16.41
CA THR A 253 -18.28 23.33 -15.93
C THR A 253 -17.69 24.48 -16.73
N LYS A 254 -18.47 25.53 -16.97
CA LYS A 254 -18.00 26.71 -17.71
C LYS A 254 -16.99 27.54 -16.87
N PRO A 255 -15.96 28.17 -17.48
CA PRO A 255 -14.92 28.89 -16.74
C PRO A 255 -15.40 30.08 -15.88
N ASP A 256 -16.49 30.73 -16.26
CA ASP A 256 -17.14 31.81 -15.51
C ASP A 256 -17.77 31.34 -14.18
N GLN A 257 -17.84 30.03 -13.97
CA GLN A 257 -18.55 29.38 -12.86
C GLN A 257 -17.65 28.46 -12.03
N SER A 258 -16.37 28.34 -12.39
CA SER A 258 -15.41 27.51 -11.68
C SER A 258 -14.81 28.18 -10.44
N GLY A 259 -15.17 29.45 -10.16
CA GLY A 259 -14.77 30.21 -8.97
C GLY A 259 -13.37 29.86 -8.44
N PRO A 260 -12.30 30.10 -9.23
CA PRO A 260 -10.96 29.55 -8.97
C PRO A 260 -10.37 29.96 -7.61
N GLU A 261 -10.87 31.05 -7.04
CA GLU A 261 -10.55 31.56 -5.71
C GLU A 261 -10.93 30.61 -4.55
N LEU A 262 -11.96 29.78 -4.71
CA LEU A 262 -12.35 28.78 -3.71
C LEU A 262 -11.86 27.39 -4.14
N PRO A 263 -11.52 26.50 -3.20
CA PRO A 263 -11.18 25.13 -3.56
C PRO A 263 -12.44 24.28 -3.80
N ILE A 264 -12.26 23.15 -4.47
CA ILE A 264 -13.25 22.08 -4.55
C ILE A 264 -13.05 21.18 -3.33
N MET A 265 -14.09 21.05 -2.52
CA MET A 265 -14.13 20.15 -1.37
C MET A 265 -15.00 18.93 -1.70
N LEU A 266 -14.49 17.74 -1.40
CA LEU A 266 -15.17 16.46 -1.53
C LEU A 266 -15.26 15.82 -0.15
N TYR A 267 -16.33 15.10 0.15
CA TYR A 267 -16.45 14.38 1.43
C TYR A 267 -16.49 12.88 1.23
N SER A 268 -16.09 12.13 2.24
CA SER A 268 -16.11 10.67 2.21
C SER A 268 -16.34 10.08 3.60
N ALA A 269 -16.94 8.89 3.58
CA ALA A 269 -17.12 8.04 4.75
C ALA A 269 -15.82 7.29 5.05
N LEU A 270 -15.55 7.07 6.33
CA LEU A 270 -14.39 6.34 6.84
C LEU A 270 -14.87 5.18 7.70
N ASN A 271 -14.37 3.97 7.44
CA ASN A 271 -14.71 2.79 8.22
C ASN A 271 -14.03 2.84 9.60
N VAL A 272 -14.81 2.92 10.68
CA VAL A 272 -14.29 2.93 12.05
C VAL A 272 -14.43 1.59 12.79
N ARG A 273 -14.92 0.53 12.12
CA ARG A 273 -14.99 -0.83 12.69
C ARG A 273 -13.68 -1.32 13.30
N PRO A 274 -12.48 -1.03 12.75
CA PRO A 274 -11.21 -1.45 13.36
C PRO A 274 -10.96 -0.92 14.78
N PHE A 275 -11.70 0.09 15.22
CA PHE A 275 -11.54 0.73 16.53
C PHE A 275 -12.58 0.31 17.56
N LEU A 276 -13.62 -0.43 17.12
CA LEU A 276 -14.65 -0.98 17.99
C LEU A 276 -14.11 -2.19 18.76
N GLU A 277 -14.65 -2.44 19.95
CA GLU A 277 -14.26 -3.59 20.75
C GLU A 277 -14.61 -4.90 20.03
N LYS A 278 -13.65 -5.83 19.99
CA LYS A 278 -13.91 -7.17 19.44
C LYS A 278 -14.77 -7.93 20.44
N SER A 279 -16.05 -8.10 20.12
CA SER A 279 -16.94 -8.95 20.93
C SER A 279 -16.37 -10.37 21.05
N LYS A 280 -16.38 -10.91 22.28
CA LYS A 280 -15.99 -12.32 22.57
C LYS A 280 -17.05 -13.32 22.10
N ILE A 281 -18.25 -12.84 21.74
CA ILE A 281 -19.39 -13.62 21.26
C ILE A 281 -19.53 -13.37 19.75
N GLN A 282 -19.94 -14.39 18.97
CA GLN A 282 -20.06 -14.36 17.50
C GLN A 282 -20.34 -12.94 16.94
N PRO A 283 -19.50 -12.37 16.08
CA PRO A 283 -19.63 -10.96 15.67
C PRO A 283 -20.97 -10.67 14.97
N ASP A 284 -21.74 -9.71 15.50
CA ASP A 284 -22.86 -9.11 14.76
C ASP A 284 -22.32 -7.94 13.92
N TRP A 285 -22.41 -8.06 12.59
CA TRP A 285 -21.92 -7.03 11.67
C TRP A 285 -22.90 -5.87 11.50
N TYR A 286 -24.17 -6.01 11.94
CA TYR A 286 -25.16 -4.94 11.87
C TYR A 286 -24.95 -3.91 12.97
N HIS A 287 -24.32 -2.82 12.57
CA HIS A 287 -24.23 -1.53 13.27
C HIS A 287 -23.63 -0.54 12.27
N ILE A 288 -23.91 0.75 12.42
CA ILE A 288 -23.30 1.79 11.58
C ILE A 288 -21.94 2.15 12.18
N ALA A 289 -20.86 1.93 11.45
CA ALA A 289 -19.51 2.22 11.91
C ALA A 289 -18.78 3.16 10.94
N ILE A 290 -19.28 4.39 10.83
CA ILE A 290 -18.82 5.39 9.87
C ILE A 290 -18.35 6.68 10.57
N GLY A 291 -17.12 7.09 10.28
CA GLY A 291 -16.64 8.47 10.45
C GLY A 291 -16.66 9.24 9.13
N TYR A 292 -16.31 10.52 9.15
CA TYR A 292 -16.32 11.37 7.95
C TYR A 292 -15.07 12.23 7.85
N TYR A 293 -14.64 12.49 6.62
CA TYR A 293 -13.58 13.42 6.32
C TYR A 293 -13.75 14.09 4.97
N ASN A 294 -13.03 15.19 4.80
CA ASN A 294 -13.04 15.97 3.57
C ASN A 294 -11.67 15.92 2.89
N ILE A 295 -11.70 16.11 1.58
CA ILE A 295 -10.55 16.27 0.71
C ILE A 295 -10.74 17.59 -0.04
N THR A 296 -9.74 18.45 0.02
CA THR A 296 -9.79 19.77 -0.61
C THR A 296 -8.73 19.87 -1.69
N LEU A 297 -9.14 20.23 -2.91
CA LEU A 297 -8.29 20.30 -4.09
C LEU A 297 -8.49 21.64 -4.83
N PRO A 298 -7.47 22.14 -5.57
CA PRO A 298 -7.60 23.41 -6.29
C PRO A 298 -8.64 23.36 -7.42
N ALA A 299 -9.36 24.46 -7.62
CA ALA A 299 -10.43 24.61 -8.62
C ALA A 299 -9.94 25.14 -10.00
N PHE A 300 -8.67 24.94 -10.35
CA PHE A 300 -8.10 25.35 -11.64
C PHE A 300 -7.15 24.28 -12.17
N LEU A 301 -6.82 24.27 -13.47
CA LEU A 301 -5.75 23.42 -14.01
C LEU A 301 -4.55 24.30 -14.38
N PRO A 302 -3.33 24.04 -13.86
CA PRO A 302 -2.16 24.83 -14.22
C PRO A 302 -1.88 24.75 -15.73
N SER A 303 -1.64 25.90 -16.37
CA SER A 303 -1.28 25.96 -17.80
C SER A 303 0.15 25.49 -18.08
N THR A 304 1.01 25.52 -17.06
CA THR A 304 2.44 25.19 -17.15
C THR A 304 2.74 23.70 -16.99
N THR A 305 1.75 22.87 -16.64
CA THR A 305 1.94 21.46 -16.32
C THR A 305 0.98 20.60 -17.12
N SER A 306 1.44 19.44 -17.61
CA SER A 306 0.55 18.55 -18.37
C SER A 306 -0.66 18.10 -17.52
N PRO A 307 -1.85 17.86 -18.13
CA PRO A 307 -3.01 17.37 -17.40
C PRO A 307 -2.74 16.06 -16.65
N SER A 308 -1.87 15.19 -17.20
CA SER A 308 -1.48 13.92 -16.55
C SER A 308 -0.61 14.17 -15.32
N ALA A 309 0.40 15.05 -15.40
CA ALA A 309 1.24 15.39 -14.25
C ALA A 309 0.41 16.06 -13.13
N SER A 310 -0.44 17.02 -13.49
CA SER A 310 -1.36 17.68 -12.55
C SER A 310 -2.31 16.68 -11.87
N PHE A 311 -2.78 15.68 -12.62
CA PHE A 311 -3.61 14.61 -12.09
C PHE A 311 -2.89 13.78 -11.02
N TRP A 312 -1.69 13.27 -11.32
CA TRP A 312 -0.97 12.42 -10.38
C TRP A 312 -0.50 13.17 -9.13
N LEU A 313 -0.07 14.43 -9.27
CA LEU A 313 0.30 15.28 -8.14
C LEU A 313 -0.88 15.50 -7.19
N ARG A 314 -2.08 15.74 -7.72
CA ARG A 314 -3.29 15.86 -6.90
C ARG A 314 -3.66 14.53 -6.26
N ALA A 315 -3.55 13.42 -6.96
CA ALA A 315 -3.83 12.10 -6.37
C ALA A 315 -2.89 11.82 -5.18
N GLN A 316 -1.62 12.24 -5.25
CA GLN A 316 -0.69 12.17 -4.13
C GLN A 316 -1.09 13.11 -2.99
N SER A 317 -1.55 14.33 -3.29
CA SER A 317 -2.12 15.24 -2.28
C SER A 317 -3.33 14.62 -1.58
N VAL A 318 -4.26 13.99 -2.31
CA VAL A 318 -5.40 13.25 -1.72
C VAL A 318 -4.91 12.16 -0.78
N LYS A 319 -3.89 11.40 -1.18
CA LYS A 319 -3.28 10.37 -0.31
C LYS A 319 -2.71 10.97 0.97
N LYS A 320 -1.98 12.08 0.87
CA LYS A 320 -1.40 12.79 2.02
C LYS A 320 -2.49 13.26 2.99
N GLN A 321 -3.53 13.93 2.48
CA GLN A 321 -4.67 14.39 3.27
C GLN A 321 -5.41 13.22 3.94
N THR A 322 -5.68 12.15 3.20
CA THR A 322 -6.31 10.93 3.73
C THR A 322 -5.49 10.33 4.87
N ASN A 323 -4.17 10.22 4.70
CA ASN A 323 -3.28 9.67 5.72
C ASN A 323 -3.25 10.51 6.99
N LEU A 324 -3.30 11.85 6.87
CA LEU A 324 -3.34 12.75 8.03
C LEU A 324 -4.61 12.52 8.87
N VAL A 325 -5.73 12.25 8.22
CA VAL A 325 -6.99 11.94 8.90
C VAL A 325 -6.95 10.55 9.54
N VAL A 326 -6.68 9.52 8.74
CA VAL A 326 -6.77 8.11 9.18
C VAL A 326 -5.75 7.79 10.29
N LYS A 327 -4.59 8.46 10.30
CA LYS A 327 -3.54 8.25 11.31
C LYS A 327 -3.63 9.25 12.48
N SER A 328 -4.64 10.11 12.51
CA SER A 328 -4.78 11.10 13.58
C SER A 328 -5.12 10.42 14.91
N PRO A 329 -4.47 10.77 16.04
CA PRO A 329 -4.88 10.31 17.36
C PRO A 329 -6.29 10.82 17.74
N PHE A 330 -6.77 11.89 17.10
CA PHE A 330 -8.11 12.46 17.33
C PHE A 330 -9.21 11.84 16.45
N LEU A 331 -8.93 10.78 15.68
CA LEU A 331 -9.90 10.21 14.75
C LEU A 331 -11.22 9.80 15.44
N ILE A 332 -11.12 9.13 16.60
CA ILE A 332 -12.28 8.64 17.35
C ILE A 332 -13.07 9.78 17.97
N SER A 333 -12.39 10.71 18.65
CA SER A 333 -13.05 11.86 19.25
C SER A 333 -13.74 12.74 18.21
N ARG A 334 -13.10 12.98 17.05
CA ARG A 334 -13.71 13.69 15.91
C ARG A 334 -14.93 12.95 15.37
N THR A 335 -14.90 11.62 15.33
CA THR A 335 -16.04 10.79 14.89
C THR A 335 -17.24 10.96 15.83
N LEU A 336 -17.02 10.85 17.14
CA LEU A 336 -18.06 11.03 18.16
C LEU A 336 -18.65 12.46 18.14
N CYS A 337 -17.80 13.48 18.04
CA CYS A 337 -18.26 14.87 17.92
C CYS A 337 -19.05 15.10 16.63
N MET A 338 -18.62 14.51 15.52
CA MET A 338 -19.34 14.59 14.25
C MET A 338 -20.70 13.89 14.32
N ALA A 339 -20.80 12.72 14.96
CA ALA A 339 -22.05 12.00 15.15
C ALA A 339 -23.09 12.88 15.89
N LYS A 340 -22.71 13.47 17.03
CA LYS A 340 -23.56 14.39 17.81
C LYS A 340 -23.96 15.63 17.00
N LYS A 341 -23.02 16.21 16.24
CA LYS A 341 -23.31 17.35 15.36
C LYS A 341 -24.34 17.00 14.27
N ARG A 342 -24.21 15.82 13.65
CA ARG A 342 -25.12 15.36 12.59
C ARG A 342 -26.51 15.02 13.12
N GLU A 343 -26.60 14.41 14.30
CA GLU A 343 -27.87 14.19 14.99
C GLU A 343 -28.61 15.52 15.22
N ALA A 344 -27.95 16.49 15.86
CA ALA A 344 -28.54 17.80 16.14
C ALA A 344 -29.01 18.52 14.87
N GLN A 345 -28.21 18.49 13.80
CA GLN A 345 -28.58 19.05 12.50
C GLN A 345 -29.79 18.34 11.89
N SER A 346 -29.84 17.01 11.96
CA SER A 346 -30.95 16.24 11.43
C SER A 346 -32.24 16.50 12.20
N ILE A 347 -32.18 16.59 13.53
CA ILE A 347 -33.31 16.95 14.39
C ILE A 347 -33.84 18.32 14.01
N GLN A 348 -32.95 19.31 13.84
CA GLN A 348 -33.35 20.66 13.47
C GLN A 348 -34.11 20.67 12.13
N TRP A 349 -33.53 20.08 11.08
CA TRP A 349 -34.15 20.07 9.76
C TRP A 349 -35.49 19.35 9.73
N GLU A 350 -35.58 18.21 10.41
CA GLU A 350 -36.83 17.45 10.47
C GLU A 350 -37.91 18.17 11.27
N ARG A 351 -37.54 18.87 12.35
CA ARG A 351 -38.49 19.69 13.11
C ARG A 351 -39.04 20.83 12.26
N GLU A 352 -38.18 21.53 11.54
CA GLU A 352 -38.59 22.59 10.60
C GLU A 352 -39.50 22.05 9.50
N ALA A 353 -39.21 20.86 8.97
CA ALA A 353 -40.04 20.20 7.95
C ALA A 353 -41.42 19.79 8.48
N ASP A 354 -41.50 19.20 9.67
CA ASP A 354 -42.75 18.79 10.29
C ASP A 354 -43.61 20.00 10.70
N GLU A 355 -42.99 21.07 11.21
CA GLU A 355 -43.65 22.34 11.49
C GLU A 355 -44.26 22.94 10.21
N LYS A 356 -43.53 22.87 9.08
CA LYS A 356 -44.01 23.35 7.79
C LYS A 356 -45.19 22.51 7.26
N LYS A 357 -45.09 21.18 7.30
CA LYS A 357 -46.20 20.28 6.91
C LYS A 357 -47.45 20.53 7.75
N THR A 358 -47.28 20.70 9.06
CA THR A 358 -48.39 21.00 9.98
C THR A 358 -49.05 22.33 9.64
N LYS A 359 -48.28 23.38 9.30
CA LYS A 359 -48.81 24.66 8.84
C LYS A 359 -49.58 24.53 7.52
N GLU A 360 -49.04 23.82 6.54
CA GLU A 360 -49.68 23.56 5.25
C GLU A 360 -50.99 22.78 5.42
N GLN A 361 -51.02 21.73 6.26
CA GLN A 361 -52.23 20.97 6.57
C GLN A 361 -53.30 21.82 7.27
N ARG A 362 -52.90 22.73 8.18
CA ARG A 362 -53.84 23.67 8.82
C ARG A 362 -54.41 24.69 7.84
N LEU A 363 -53.61 25.17 6.88
CA LEU A 363 -54.07 26.06 5.80
C LEU A 363 -55.08 25.36 4.89
N ILE A 364 -54.84 24.09 4.54
CA ILE A 364 -55.75 23.28 3.73
C ILE A 364 -57.05 22.97 4.50
N ALA A 365 -56.96 22.64 5.79
CA ALA A 365 -58.11 22.40 6.64
C ALA A 365 -58.95 23.68 6.88
N GLY A 366 -58.30 24.85 6.93
CA GLY A 366 -58.94 26.15 7.08
C GLY A 366 -59.68 26.66 5.83
N GLN A 367 -59.47 26.07 4.65
CA GLN A 367 -60.18 26.43 3.42
C GLN A 367 -61.56 25.76 3.26
N ASN A 368 -61.93 24.80 4.12
CA ASN A 368 -63.19 24.05 4.02
C ASN A 368 -64.27 24.49 5.02
N GLY A 369 -64.25 25.74 5.52
CA GLY A 369 -65.22 26.24 6.50
C GLY A 369 -65.70 27.68 6.30
N TRP A 370 -66.83 27.82 5.59
CA TRP A 370 -67.82 28.93 5.56
C TRP A 370 -67.46 30.30 4.93
N PRO A 371 -68.46 31.02 4.34
CA PRO A 371 -68.24 32.02 3.29
C PRO A 371 -68.12 33.48 3.78
N LYS A 372 -67.60 34.30 2.86
CA LYS A 372 -67.33 35.75 2.85
C LYS A 372 -68.22 36.66 3.72
N GLU A 373 -67.59 37.68 4.29
CA GLU A 373 -68.13 39.04 4.30
C GLU A 373 -67.16 40.02 3.60
N GLU A 374 -67.74 40.82 2.73
CA GLU A 374 -67.09 41.81 1.87
C GLU A 374 -66.77 43.09 2.64
N SER A 375 -65.57 43.64 2.43
CA SER A 375 -65.39 45.09 2.34
C SER A 375 -64.18 45.42 1.45
N SER A 376 -64.39 46.38 0.56
CA SER A 376 -63.41 46.96 -0.37
C SER A 376 -63.72 48.46 -0.52
N PRO A 377 -62.88 49.30 -1.16
CA PRO A 377 -61.42 49.30 -1.28
C PRO A 377 -60.79 50.67 -0.89
N SER A 378 -59.46 50.74 -0.72
CA SER A 378 -58.74 52.00 -1.05
C SER A 378 -57.41 51.69 -1.73
N ALA A 379 -57.23 52.32 -2.89
CA ALA A 379 -56.18 52.09 -3.85
C ALA A 379 -54.86 52.77 -3.47
N GLY A 380 -53.75 52.09 -3.77
CA GLY A 380 -52.41 52.68 -3.84
C GLY A 380 -51.56 51.89 -4.83
N LYS A 381 -51.43 52.40 -6.04
CA LYS A 381 -50.69 51.81 -7.17
C LYS A 381 -49.18 51.71 -6.87
N GLY A 382 -48.55 50.64 -7.38
CA GLY A 382 -47.10 50.54 -7.52
C GLY A 382 -46.65 49.18 -8.04
N ALA A 383 -46.69 48.99 -9.36
CA ALA A 383 -46.11 47.83 -10.03
C ALA A 383 -44.58 47.82 -9.86
N ARG A 384 -44.00 46.68 -9.44
CA ARG A 384 -42.59 46.33 -9.68
C ARG A 384 -42.42 44.81 -9.76
N SER A 385 -41.61 44.40 -10.73
CA SER A 385 -41.34 43.04 -11.17
C SER A 385 -40.75 42.14 -10.09
N SER A 386 -41.22 40.89 -10.06
CA SER A 386 -40.64 39.80 -9.28
C SER A 386 -39.32 39.33 -9.89
N THR A 387 -38.20 39.73 -9.30
CA THR A 387 -36.91 39.04 -9.38
C THR A 387 -36.75 38.22 -8.10
N ASN A 388 -36.86 36.90 -8.22
CA ASN A 388 -36.47 35.96 -7.18
C ASN A 388 -34.94 35.90 -7.15
N ASP A 389 -34.34 36.56 -6.16
CA ASP A 389 -32.95 36.36 -5.82
C ASP A 389 -32.80 35.45 -4.60
N SER A 390 -31.80 34.60 -4.75
CA SER A 390 -31.21 33.69 -3.79
C SER A 390 -30.73 34.35 -2.50
N THR A 391 -30.72 33.54 -1.44
CA THR A 391 -29.72 33.38 -0.35
C THR A 391 -30.32 33.43 1.06
N GLY A 392 -29.71 32.63 1.94
CA GLY A 392 -30.24 32.23 3.24
C GLY A 392 -30.37 33.35 4.26
N VAL A 393 -31.03 33.04 5.38
CA VAL A 393 -31.09 33.94 6.52
C VAL A 393 -30.87 33.17 7.83
N THR A 394 -29.85 33.68 8.51
CA THR A 394 -29.42 33.53 9.90
C THR A 394 -30.50 34.01 10.89
N SER A 395 -30.63 33.33 12.02
CA SER A 395 -31.47 33.77 13.14
C SER A 395 -30.84 34.98 13.86
N ARG A 396 -31.58 36.09 13.98
CA ARG A 396 -31.28 37.19 14.90
C ARG A 396 -31.79 36.85 16.32
N GLN A 397 -30.91 36.96 17.32
CA GLN A 397 -31.29 37.22 18.71
C GLN A 397 -30.82 38.64 19.10
N ASN A 398 -31.72 39.45 19.63
CA ASN A 398 -31.44 40.66 20.41
C ASN A 398 -30.99 40.23 21.82
N GLY A 399 -30.09 40.86 22.56
CA GLY A 399 -29.23 42.02 22.33
C GLY A 399 -28.42 42.27 23.62
N LEU A 400 -27.13 42.62 23.46
CA LEU A 400 -26.28 43.49 24.31
C LEU A 400 -24.80 43.10 24.10
N GLY A 401 -24.03 44.00 23.49
CA GLY A 401 -22.56 43.96 23.40
C GLY A 401 -22.01 43.78 21.98
N ASN A 402 -21.69 44.89 21.31
CA ASN A 402 -21.10 44.95 19.96
C ASN A 402 -19.85 44.06 19.81
N ALA A 403 -19.95 43.01 18.98
CA ALA A 403 -18.82 42.37 18.33
C ALA A 403 -19.11 42.27 16.82
N ILE A 404 -18.15 42.72 16.02
CA ILE A 404 -18.19 42.72 14.54
C ILE A 404 -18.43 41.27 14.04
N PRO A 405 -19.35 41.02 13.09
CA PRO A 405 -19.57 39.67 12.57
C PRO A 405 -18.31 39.17 11.84
N THR A 406 -17.77 38.03 12.25
CA THR A 406 -16.74 37.35 11.45
C THR A 406 -17.43 36.49 10.40
N ASP A 407 -17.32 36.87 9.13
CA ASP A 407 -17.82 36.05 8.01
C ASP A 407 -17.09 34.70 7.99
N LYS A 408 -17.81 33.61 8.28
CA LYS A 408 -17.25 32.25 8.20
C LYS A 408 -17.03 31.88 6.74
N ALA A 409 -15.85 31.33 6.42
CA ALA A 409 -15.53 30.85 5.08
C ALA A 409 -16.55 29.78 4.60
N PRO A 410 -16.90 29.74 3.31
CA PRO A 410 -17.85 28.76 2.78
C PRO A 410 -17.29 27.33 2.90
N GLN A 411 -18.16 26.38 3.26
CA GLN A 411 -17.80 24.98 3.54
C GLN A 411 -18.65 24.00 2.72
N THR A 412 -19.04 24.39 1.50
CA THR A 412 -19.86 23.57 0.62
C THR A 412 -19.00 22.49 -0.03
N ALA A 413 -19.36 21.22 0.22
CA ALA A 413 -18.76 20.10 -0.49
C ALA A 413 -19.51 19.84 -1.82
N LEU A 414 -18.76 19.58 -2.88
CA LEU A 414 -19.28 19.34 -4.22
C LEU A 414 -20.08 18.03 -4.30
N MET A 415 -19.52 16.95 -3.74
CA MET A 415 -20.14 15.63 -3.75
C MET A 415 -19.50 14.66 -2.74
N GLY A 416 -20.22 13.57 -2.46
CA GLY A 416 -19.73 12.45 -1.66
C GLY A 416 -19.05 11.38 -2.50
N LEU A 417 -17.99 10.80 -1.97
CA LEU A 417 -17.31 9.63 -2.54
C LEU A 417 -17.29 8.50 -1.50
N SER A 418 -17.69 7.29 -1.90
CA SER A 418 -17.66 6.08 -1.08
C SER A 418 -16.77 5.02 -1.75
N MET A 419 -15.53 4.92 -1.27
CA MET A 419 -14.51 4.05 -1.86
C MET A 419 -14.48 2.73 -1.09
N LEU A 420 -15.21 1.71 -1.56
CA LEU A 420 -15.38 0.44 -0.84
C LEU A 420 -14.15 -0.47 -0.92
N GLY A 421 -13.20 -0.16 -1.81
CA GLY A 421 -11.96 -0.92 -1.96
C GLY A 421 -12.19 -2.26 -2.65
N ASN A 422 -11.51 -3.31 -2.18
CA ASN A 422 -11.62 -4.64 -2.77
C ASN A 422 -12.67 -5.49 -2.05
N LEU A 423 -13.83 -5.66 -2.68
CA LEU A 423 -14.93 -6.44 -2.13
C LEU A 423 -14.65 -7.95 -2.19
N ASP A 424 -13.70 -8.43 -2.99
CA ASP A 424 -13.30 -9.85 -3.02
C ASP A 424 -12.66 -10.31 -1.69
N GLY A 425 -12.28 -9.38 -0.80
CA GLY A 425 -11.90 -9.71 0.57
C GLY A 425 -13.09 -10.04 1.49
N ILE A 426 -14.30 -9.61 1.13
CA ILE A 426 -15.56 -9.92 1.84
C ILE A 426 -16.22 -11.13 1.18
N TYR A 427 -16.38 -11.07 -0.15
CA TYR A 427 -16.95 -12.16 -0.93
C TYR A 427 -15.91 -13.24 -1.14
N GLN A 428 -15.86 -14.19 -0.21
CA GLN A 428 -15.01 -15.37 -0.33
C GLN A 428 -15.60 -16.31 -1.38
N HIS A 429 -15.39 -16.01 -2.67
CA HIS A 429 -16.00 -16.73 -3.79
C HIS A 429 -15.76 -18.25 -3.73
N ALA A 430 -14.63 -18.68 -3.17
CA ALA A 430 -14.31 -20.09 -2.97
C ALA A 430 -15.21 -20.82 -1.94
N SER A 431 -15.98 -20.10 -1.13
CA SER A 431 -16.81 -20.65 -0.07
C SER A 431 -18.19 -21.13 -0.54
N TYR A 432 -18.56 -20.89 -1.81
CA TYR A 432 -19.83 -21.31 -2.40
C TYR A 432 -19.66 -21.84 -3.82
N ASP A 433 -19.10 -23.05 -3.94
CA ASP A 433 -18.83 -23.70 -5.23
C ASP A 433 -20.13 -23.90 -6.05
N GLY A 434 -20.06 -23.64 -7.35
CA GLY A 434 -21.23 -23.61 -8.22
C GLY A 434 -22.08 -22.33 -8.16
N ILE A 435 -21.78 -21.36 -7.29
CA ILE A 435 -22.40 -20.01 -7.32
C ILE A 435 -21.36 -19.00 -7.83
N GLU A 436 -21.58 -18.44 -9.02
CA GLU A 436 -20.70 -17.44 -9.63
C GLU A 436 -21.31 -16.04 -9.53
N LEU A 437 -20.72 -15.15 -8.73
CA LEU A 437 -21.15 -13.75 -8.66
C LEU A 437 -20.56 -12.94 -9.82
N ARG A 438 -21.40 -12.30 -10.64
CA ARG A 438 -21.00 -11.68 -11.91
C ARG A 438 -21.02 -10.15 -11.90
N SER A 439 -22.03 -9.58 -11.26
CA SER A 439 -22.22 -8.13 -11.18
C SER A 439 -22.56 -7.72 -9.76
N LEU A 440 -22.21 -6.49 -9.42
CA LEU A 440 -22.56 -5.88 -8.16
C LEU A 440 -22.92 -4.43 -8.42
N THR A 441 -24.06 -3.99 -7.90
CA THR A 441 -24.45 -2.59 -7.83
C THR A 441 -24.91 -2.30 -6.42
N THR A 442 -24.40 -1.23 -5.84
CA THR A 442 -24.82 -0.74 -4.53
C THR A 442 -25.09 0.74 -4.62
N GLY A 443 -26.05 1.20 -3.84
CA GLY A 443 -26.42 2.60 -3.79
C GLY A 443 -27.30 2.91 -2.60
N SER A 444 -27.49 4.20 -2.38
CA SER A 444 -28.44 4.70 -1.41
C SER A 444 -29.36 5.73 -2.04
N ARG A 445 -30.60 5.77 -1.56
CA ARG A 445 -31.58 6.75 -2.01
C ARG A 445 -31.13 8.15 -1.61
N GLN A 446 -30.86 8.99 -2.60
CA GLN A 446 -30.32 10.33 -2.39
C GLN A 446 -31.42 11.36 -2.08
N ARG A 447 -31.07 12.40 -1.32
CA ARG A 447 -31.91 13.61 -1.19
C ARG A 447 -31.94 14.37 -2.52
N PRO A 448 -32.98 15.20 -2.78
CA PRO A 448 -32.97 16.09 -3.94
C PRO A 448 -31.70 16.95 -4.00
N GLY A 449 -31.00 16.91 -5.13
CA GLY A 449 -29.75 17.64 -5.33
C GLY A 449 -28.53 17.05 -4.59
N ALA A 450 -28.61 15.79 -4.13
CA ALA A 450 -27.48 15.02 -3.62
C ALA A 450 -27.04 13.95 -4.63
N LEU A 451 -25.75 13.63 -4.61
CA LEU A 451 -25.14 12.57 -5.41
C LEU A 451 -24.03 11.88 -4.62
N LEU A 452 -23.80 10.60 -4.91
CA LEU A 452 -22.80 9.77 -4.27
C LEU A 452 -22.12 8.87 -5.31
N LEU A 453 -20.80 8.95 -5.38
CA LEU A 453 -19.98 8.11 -6.26
C LEU A 453 -19.36 6.96 -5.47
N PHE A 454 -19.54 5.75 -5.98
CA PHE A 454 -18.91 4.53 -5.51
C PHE A 454 -17.82 4.08 -6.47
N ALA A 455 -16.71 3.59 -5.94
CA ALA A 455 -15.71 2.86 -6.70
C ALA A 455 -15.16 1.69 -5.88
N TYR A 456 -15.06 0.53 -6.51
CA TYR A 456 -14.68 -0.73 -5.85
C TYR A 456 -14.18 -1.76 -6.87
N THR A 457 -13.43 -2.76 -6.40
CA THR A 457 -13.16 -3.96 -7.19
C THR A 457 -14.01 -5.12 -6.70
N PHE A 458 -14.57 -5.86 -7.63
CA PHE A 458 -15.41 -7.04 -7.38
C PHE A 458 -15.29 -8.01 -8.55
N ALA A 459 -15.08 -9.29 -8.24
CA ALA A 459 -14.76 -10.34 -9.19
C ALA A 459 -13.61 -9.95 -10.14
N GLY A 460 -12.54 -9.35 -9.59
CA GLY A 460 -11.38 -8.89 -10.36
C GLY A 460 -11.61 -7.69 -11.29
N LYS A 461 -12.83 -7.12 -11.33
CA LYS A 461 -13.20 -5.98 -12.17
C LYS A 461 -13.32 -4.71 -11.33
N LEU A 462 -12.89 -3.57 -11.87
CA LEU A 462 -13.16 -2.24 -11.31
C LEU A 462 -14.57 -1.82 -11.70
N TRP A 463 -15.34 -1.39 -10.72
CA TRP A 463 -16.69 -0.87 -10.86
C TRP A 463 -16.73 0.57 -10.39
N VAL A 464 -17.46 1.40 -11.13
CA VAL A 464 -17.76 2.79 -10.76
C VAL A 464 -19.27 2.97 -10.85
N SER A 465 -19.89 3.42 -9.76
CA SER A 465 -21.33 3.58 -9.68
C SER A 465 -21.70 4.97 -9.15
N LEU A 466 -22.62 5.68 -9.80
CA LEU A 466 -23.07 7.01 -9.42
C LEU A 466 -24.56 6.99 -9.11
N GLY A 467 -24.92 7.21 -7.85
CA GLY A 467 -26.30 7.41 -7.42
C GLY A 467 -26.65 8.89 -7.32
N TYR A 468 -27.74 9.33 -7.97
CA TYR A 468 -28.24 10.71 -7.88
C TYR A 468 -29.75 10.79 -8.19
N ASP A 469 -30.40 11.87 -7.75
CA ASP A 469 -31.79 12.19 -8.15
C ASP A 469 -31.80 12.98 -9.47
N SER A 470 -32.29 12.38 -10.56
CA SER A 470 -32.32 13.01 -11.88
C SER A 470 -33.22 14.24 -11.96
N ASN A 471 -34.17 14.38 -11.03
CA ASN A 471 -35.04 15.55 -10.93
C ASN A 471 -34.49 16.62 -9.97
N GLY A 472 -33.37 16.33 -9.29
CA GLY A 472 -32.66 17.21 -8.37
C GLY A 472 -31.60 18.12 -9.00
N PHE A 473 -31.30 17.94 -10.29
CA PHE A 473 -30.27 18.69 -11.02
C PHE A 473 -30.78 19.21 -12.37
N GLU A 474 -30.13 20.26 -12.88
CA GLU A 474 -30.35 20.73 -14.25
C GLU A 474 -30.01 19.62 -15.27
N ARG A 475 -30.76 19.56 -16.39
CA ARG A 475 -30.54 18.54 -17.43
C ARG A 475 -29.11 18.64 -17.99
N GLY A 476 -28.45 17.51 -18.19
CA GLY A 476 -27.12 17.43 -18.79
C GLY A 476 -25.95 17.76 -17.88
N VAL A 477 -26.17 18.33 -16.68
CA VAL A 477 -25.08 18.69 -15.75
C VAL A 477 -24.36 17.46 -15.23
N ILE A 478 -25.13 16.50 -14.68
CA ILE A 478 -24.56 15.25 -14.15
C ILE A 478 -24.09 14.35 -15.29
N ASP A 479 -24.81 14.32 -16.41
CA ASP A 479 -24.45 13.52 -17.59
C ASP A 479 -23.10 13.97 -18.19
N GLY A 480 -22.90 15.29 -18.31
CA GLY A 480 -21.63 15.87 -18.77
C GLY A 480 -20.47 15.56 -17.83
N TRP A 481 -20.69 15.68 -16.52
CA TRP A 481 -19.70 15.31 -15.51
C TRP A 481 -19.35 13.81 -15.57
N TRP A 482 -20.36 12.94 -15.68
CA TRP A 482 -20.17 11.49 -15.76
C TRP A 482 -19.37 11.09 -17.00
N LYS A 483 -19.66 11.71 -18.14
CA LYS A 483 -18.90 11.53 -19.39
C LYS A 483 -17.42 11.90 -19.21
N GLU A 484 -17.14 13.05 -18.59
CA GLU A 484 -15.76 13.49 -18.33
C GLU A 484 -15.02 12.59 -17.33
N LEU A 485 -15.73 12.06 -16.32
CA LEU A 485 -15.17 11.09 -15.37
C LEU A 485 -14.72 9.81 -16.08
N LEU A 486 -15.60 9.21 -16.90
CA LEU A 486 -15.30 8.00 -17.66
C LEU A 486 -14.19 8.22 -18.69
N ALA A 487 -14.19 9.37 -19.38
CA ALA A 487 -13.10 9.74 -20.28
C ALA A 487 -11.77 9.89 -19.54
N GLY A 488 -11.77 10.45 -18.32
CA GLY A 488 -10.60 10.52 -17.45
C GLY A 488 -10.06 9.14 -17.04
N LEU A 489 -10.94 8.22 -16.65
CA LEU A 489 -10.60 6.81 -16.38
C LEU A 489 -9.92 6.16 -17.58
N ALA A 490 -10.53 6.28 -18.76
CA ALA A 490 -9.99 5.71 -20.00
C ALA A 490 -8.60 6.29 -20.34
N ASN A 491 -8.47 7.61 -20.33
CA ASN A 491 -7.27 8.30 -20.82
C ASN A 491 -6.11 8.29 -19.82
N LEU A 492 -6.37 8.45 -18.53
CA LEU A 492 -5.33 8.59 -17.51
C LEU A 492 -5.00 7.24 -16.85
N LEU A 493 -6.00 6.43 -16.57
CA LEU A 493 -5.83 5.18 -15.82
C LEU A 493 -5.71 3.95 -16.73
N MET A 494 -6.37 3.92 -17.88
CA MET A 494 -6.44 2.71 -18.73
C MET A 494 -5.64 2.78 -20.03
N SER A 495 -5.19 3.97 -20.45
CA SER A 495 -4.45 4.13 -21.70
C SER A 495 -3.19 3.26 -21.76
N THR A 496 -2.94 2.65 -22.91
CA THR A 496 -1.67 1.96 -23.24
C THR A 496 -0.59 2.92 -23.70
N ALA A 497 -0.95 4.19 -23.97
CA ALA A 497 -0.02 5.23 -24.35
C ALA A 497 1.01 5.40 -23.23
N LYS A 498 2.29 5.28 -23.57
CA LYS A 498 3.38 5.66 -22.68
C LYS A 498 3.11 7.11 -22.25
N PRO A 499 3.17 7.44 -20.94
CA PRO A 499 3.05 8.83 -20.53
C PRO A 499 4.08 9.64 -21.32
N ASN A 500 3.63 10.71 -21.98
CA ASN A 500 4.55 11.66 -22.59
C ASN A 500 5.36 12.24 -21.42
N PRO A 501 6.67 11.98 -21.32
CA PRO A 501 7.43 12.43 -20.18
C PRO A 501 7.39 13.96 -20.20
N ASP A 502 6.81 14.53 -19.15
CA ASP A 502 7.05 15.93 -18.81
C ASP A 502 8.56 16.03 -18.54
N PRO A 503 9.32 16.83 -19.32
CA PRO A 503 10.78 16.90 -19.18
C PRO A 503 11.24 17.45 -17.83
N THR A 504 10.30 17.90 -16.97
CA THR A 504 10.59 18.46 -15.64
C THR A 504 10.23 17.55 -14.47
N HIS A 505 9.47 16.46 -14.68
CA HIS A 505 9.07 15.54 -13.61
C HIS A 505 9.75 14.18 -13.79
N ILE A 506 10.89 13.99 -13.13
CA ILE A 506 11.58 12.70 -13.10
C ILE A 506 10.79 11.77 -12.18
N ALA A 507 9.90 10.95 -12.74
CA ALA A 507 9.26 9.89 -11.98
C ALA A 507 10.33 8.89 -11.50
N CYS A 508 10.59 8.87 -10.19
CA CYS A 508 11.56 7.98 -9.58
C CYS A 508 11.25 6.50 -9.86
N VAL A 509 12.11 5.82 -10.60
CA VAL A 509 11.99 4.39 -10.87
C VAL A 509 12.48 3.60 -9.65
N THR A 510 11.62 2.76 -9.06
CA THR A 510 12.05 1.87 -7.97
C THR A 510 12.63 0.57 -8.53
N VAL A 511 13.91 0.31 -8.27
CA VAL A 511 14.60 -0.93 -8.66
C VAL A 511 14.75 -1.83 -7.43
N LEU A 512 14.24 -3.06 -7.49
CA LEU A 512 14.35 -4.01 -6.39
C LEU A 512 15.52 -4.96 -6.64
N GLY A 513 16.20 -5.42 -5.58
CA GLY A 513 17.25 -6.44 -5.69
C GLY A 513 16.80 -7.73 -6.40
N GLU A 514 15.50 -8.04 -6.40
CA GLU A 514 14.92 -9.15 -7.18
C GLU A 514 15.12 -9.00 -8.70
N HIS A 515 15.03 -7.77 -9.23
CA HIS A 515 15.23 -7.54 -10.67
C HIS A 515 16.66 -7.88 -11.11
N ILE A 516 17.63 -7.72 -10.21
CA ILE A 516 19.03 -8.04 -10.44
C ILE A 516 19.26 -9.53 -10.21
N ALA A 517 18.64 -10.11 -9.17
CA ALA A 517 18.82 -11.51 -8.81
C ALA A 517 18.28 -12.49 -9.87
N LYS A 518 17.13 -12.19 -10.49
CA LYS A 518 16.42 -13.09 -11.41
C LYS A 518 17.29 -13.68 -12.54
N PRO A 519 18.01 -12.89 -13.37
CA PRO A 519 18.80 -13.45 -14.47
C PRO A 519 19.93 -14.36 -13.99
N PHE A 520 20.62 -13.99 -12.90
CA PHE A 520 21.69 -14.82 -12.34
C PHE A 520 21.14 -16.08 -11.69
N ARG A 521 19.97 -16.04 -11.03
CA ARG A 521 19.34 -17.23 -10.45
C ARG A 521 19.09 -18.30 -11.50
N THR A 522 18.60 -17.92 -12.68
CA THR A 522 18.43 -18.84 -13.81
C THR A 522 19.75 -19.44 -14.29
N GLN A 523 20.81 -18.62 -14.41
CA GLN A 523 22.13 -19.11 -14.80
C GLN A 523 22.72 -20.09 -13.77
N ILE A 524 22.59 -19.77 -12.48
CA ILE A 524 23.08 -20.61 -11.38
C ILE A 524 22.33 -21.93 -11.37
N GLN A 525 21.01 -21.92 -11.49
CA GLN A 525 20.18 -23.13 -11.54
C GLN A 525 20.54 -24.03 -12.73
N GLN A 526 20.86 -23.45 -13.89
CA GLN A 526 21.34 -24.21 -15.05
C GLN A 526 22.72 -24.82 -14.79
N ALA A 527 23.63 -24.07 -14.17
CA ALA A 527 24.98 -24.55 -13.88
C ALA A 527 24.97 -25.67 -12.83
N THR A 528 24.22 -25.52 -11.75
CA THR A 528 24.13 -26.52 -10.67
C THR A 528 23.46 -27.81 -11.10
N ALA A 529 22.49 -27.75 -12.03
CA ALA A 529 21.85 -28.94 -12.58
C ALA A 529 22.83 -29.88 -13.30
N GLN A 530 23.97 -29.36 -13.78
CA GLN A 530 25.02 -30.14 -14.45
C GLN A 530 26.11 -30.65 -13.50
N LEU A 531 26.03 -30.34 -12.21
CA LEU A 531 27.06 -30.65 -11.23
C LEU A 531 26.63 -31.81 -10.34
N ASN A 532 27.43 -32.89 -10.33
CA ASN A 532 27.31 -34.01 -9.40
C ASN A 532 28.69 -34.33 -8.80
N PRO A 533 28.88 -34.32 -7.47
CA PRO A 533 27.92 -33.95 -6.42
C PRO A 533 27.49 -32.48 -6.52
N LYS A 534 26.36 -32.14 -5.88
CA LYS A 534 25.89 -30.74 -5.77
C LYS A 534 26.90 -29.90 -4.98
N PRO A 535 27.05 -28.60 -5.29
CA PRO A 535 27.97 -27.74 -4.54
C PRO A 535 27.46 -27.55 -3.11
N LYS A 536 28.32 -27.70 -2.12
CA LYS A 536 27.99 -27.52 -0.70
C LYS A 536 28.48 -26.17 -0.17
N LEU A 537 27.58 -25.42 0.46
CA LEU A 537 27.85 -24.16 1.14
C LEU A 537 27.54 -24.31 2.64
N VAL A 538 28.52 -24.02 3.48
CA VAL A 538 28.35 -23.95 4.93
C VAL A 538 28.15 -22.49 5.36
N GLY A 539 27.09 -22.21 6.11
CA GLY A 539 26.90 -20.94 6.80
C GLY A 539 27.17 -21.07 8.28
N ILE A 540 27.95 -20.15 8.87
CA ILE A 540 28.28 -20.14 10.30
C ILE A 540 27.52 -19.02 10.98
N LEU A 541 26.57 -19.38 11.86
CA LEU A 541 25.75 -18.45 12.64
C LEU A 541 26.16 -18.50 14.12
N ALA A 542 26.79 -17.42 14.58
CA ALA A 542 27.37 -17.30 15.92
C ALA A 542 26.78 -16.13 16.75
N ASN A 543 25.78 -15.42 16.21
CA ASN A 543 25.00 -14.44 16.95
C ASN A 543 23.52 -14.84 16.94
N SER A 544 22.84 -14.63 18.07
CA SER A 544 21.41 -14.95 18.24
C SER A 544 20.47 -13.85 17.70
N GLY A 545 21.02 -12.78 17.11
CA GLY A 545 20.26 -11.64 16.62
C GLY A 545 19.21 -12.04 15.59
N ALA A 546 17.96 -11.59 15.81
CA ALA A 546 16.85 -11.87 14.91
C ALA A 546 17.11 -11.54 13.42
N PRO A 547 17.83 -10.44 13.06
CA PRO A 547 18.17 -10.14 11.68
C PRO A 547 19.10 -11.16 11.01
N SER A 548 20.20 -11.55 11.68
CA SER A 548 21.18 -12.51 11.15
C SER A 548 20.54 -13.88 10.92
N ARG A 549 19.70 -14.33 11.86
CA ARG A 549 18.95 -15.59 11.74
C ARG A 549 17.94 -15.55 10.58
N ALA A 550 17.22 -14.43 10.42
CA ALA A 550 16.31 -14.25 9.30
C ALA A 550 17.06 -14.28 7.95
N TYR A 551 18.21 -13.62 7.88
CA TYR A 551 19.07 -13.61 6.70
C TYR A 551 19.66 -15.01 6.40
N ALA A 552 20.02 -15.76 7.44
CA ALA A 552 20.47 -17.15 7.29
C ALA A 552 19.39 -18.05 6.70
N ASN A 553 18.16 -17.96 7.21
CA ASN A 553 17.01 -18.68 6.68
C ASN A 553 16.68 -18.31 5.22
N TRP A 554 16.85 -17.04 4.84
CA TRP A 554 16.68 -16.62 3.45
C TRP A 554 17.76 -17.18 2.54
N THR A 555 19.01 -17.21 3.00
CA THR A 555 20.13 -17.79 2.26
C THR A 555 19.94 -19.28 2.05
N ALA A 556 19.49 -20.02 3.07
CA ALA A 556 19.16 -21.43 2.98
C ALA A 556 18.14 -21.72 1.87
N LYS A 557 16.99 -21.03 1.91
CA LYS A 557 15.93 -21.16 0.90
C LYS A 557 16.41 -20.78 -0.50
N ALA A 558 17.26 -19.75 -0.61
CA ALA A 558 17.80 -19.32 -1.89
C ALA A 558 18.78 -20.35 -2.49
N CYS A 559 19.56 -21.04 -1.66
CA CYS A 559 20.50 -22.08 -2.09
C CYS A 559 19.75 -23.34 -2.53
N GLU A 560 18.78 -23.79 -1.73
CA GLU A 560 17.92 -24.93 -2.06
C GLU A 560 17.20 -24.73 -3.41
N ALA A 561 16.65 -23.54 -3.64
CA ALA A 561 15.93 -23.19 -4.88
C ALA A 561 16.79 -23.27 -6.16
N VAL A 562 18.12 -23.23 -6.04
CA VAL A 562 19.05 -23.35 -7.17
C VAL A 562 19.88 -24.63 -7.11
N GLY A 563 19.55 -25.59 -6.26
CA GLY A 563 20.25 -26.88 -6.19
C GLY A 563 21.65 -26.81 -5.57
N ILE A 564 21.91 -25.85 -4.69
CA ILE A 564 23.09 -25.80 -3.81
C ILE A 564 22.72 -26.51 -2.50
N ASP A 565 23.57 -27.43 -2.04
CA ASP A 565 23.43 -28.05 -0.73
C ASP A 565 23.87 -27.04 0.34
N TYR A 566 22.99 -26.72 1.29
CA TYR A 566 23.22 -25.68 2.28
C TYR A 566 23.18 -26.26 3.69
N GLU A 567 24.28 -26.10 4.42
CA GLU A 567 24.41 -26.51 5.81
C GLU A 567 24.56 -25.27 6.70
N LEU A 568 23.62 -25.07 7.63
CA LEU A 568 23.73 -24.04 8.65
C LEU A 568 24.36 -24.63 9.90
N ARG A 569 25.54 -24.15 10.29
CA ARG A 569 26.20 -24.46 11.56
C ARG A 569 25.91 -23.35 12.55
N GLU A 570 25.06 -23.65 13.53
CA GLU A 570 24.88 -22.81 14.71
C GLU A 570 26.00 -23.12 15.70
N VAL A 571 26.60 -22.08 16.29
CA VAL A 571 27.82 -22.20 17.11
C VAL A 571 27.59 -21.64 18.51
N GLY A 572 28.17 -22.29 19.52
CA GLY A 572 28.12 -21.87 20.92
C GLY A 572 26.69 -21.72 21.44
N ILE A 573 26.44 -20.62 22.16
CA ILE A 573 25.13 -20.34 22.76
C ILE A 573 23.96 -20.31 21.75
N VAL A 574 24.25 -20.10 20.46
CA VAL A 574 23.24 -20.12 19.40
C VAL A 574 22.72 -21.54 19.18
N ALA A 575 23.62 -22.54 19.21
CA ALA A 575 23.27 -23.95 19.10
C ALA A 575 22.47 -24.43 20.32
N ASP A 576 22.71 -23.82 21.49
CA ASP A 576 21.98 -24.10 22.74
C ASP A 576 20.59 -23.45 22.79
N GLY A 577 20.17 -22.72 21.75
CA GLY A 577 18.86 -22.09 21.64
C GLY A 577 18.71 -20.79 22.45
N ALA A 578 19.81 -20.12 22.81
CA ALA A 578 19.76 -18.85 23.51
C ALA A 578 19.04 -17.77 22.69
N SER A 579 18.18 -17.00 23.35
CA SER A 579 17.41 -15.91 22.72
C SER A 579 18.23 -14.64 22.49
N GLU A 580 19.34 -14.45 23.22
CA GLU A 580 20.24 -13.29 23.11
C GLU A 580 21.70 -13.66 23.40
N GLY A 581 22.65 -12.94 22.79
CA GLY A 581 24.11 -13.10 22.93
C GLY A 581 24.84 -13.61 21.66
N THR A 582 26.15 -13.81 21.81
CA THR A 582 27.08 -14.30 20.78
C THR A 582 27.91 -15.47 21.32
N ALA A 583 28.29 -16.42 20.45
CA ALA A 583 29.19 -17.52 20.79
C ALA A 583 30.55 -17.01 21.30
N GLU A 584 31.38 -17.87 21.89
CA GLU A 584 32.76 -17.51 22.22
C GLU A 584 33.66 -17.53 20.98
N GLN A 585 34.69 -16.69 20.97
CA GLN A 585 35.56 -16.54 19.79
C GLN A 585 36.18 -17.86 19.32
N GLY A 586 36.68 -18.66 20.26
CA GLY A 586 37.34 -19.94 19.96
C GLY A 586 36.40 -20.91 19.26
N GLU A 587 35.12 -20.94 19.63
CA GLU A 587 34.12 -21.83 19.06
C GLU A 587 33.83 -21.48 17.58
N VAL A 588 33.76 -20.18 17.27
CA VAL A 588 33.53 -19.70 15.90
C VAL A 588 34.72 -20.01 14.99
N GLU A 589 35.92 -19.79 15.51
CA GLU A 589 37.17 -20.10 14.81
C GLU A 589 37.29 -21.60 14.53
N GLU A 590 37.02 -22.44 15.53
CA GLU A 590 37.04 -23.90 15.38
C GLU A 590 36.03 -24.38 14.32
N ALA A 591 34.82 -23.81 14.32
CA ALA A 591 33.81 -24.12 13.30
C ALA A 591 34.27 -23.74 11.87
N ILE A 592 34.97 -22.60 11.71
CA ILE A 592 35.56 -22.17 10.44
C ILE A 592 36.68 -23.15 10.01
N LEU A 593 37.59 -23.49 10.92
CA LEU A 593 38.70 -24.41 10.63
C LEU A 593 38.19 -25.81 10.25
N ALA A 594 37.21 -26.35 10.97
CA ALA A 594 36.57 -27.61 10.62
C ALA A 594 35.91 -27.57 9.24
N ALA A 595 35.27 -26.45 8.86
CA ALA A 595 34.72 -26.27 7.51
C ALA A 595 35.80 -26.11 6.42
N ASN A 596 36.94 -25.52 6.77
CA ASN A 596 38.10 -25.41 5.87
C ASN A 596 38.70 -26.78 5.54
N GLU A 597 38.76 -27.69 6.52
CA GLU A 597 39.33 -29.03 6.35
C GLU A 597 38.40 -30.01 5.62
N ASP A 598 37.07 -29.82 5.67
CA ASP A 598 36.11 -30.71 5.01
C ASP A 598 36.15 -30.58 3.48
N ASP A 599 36.67 -31.61 2.79
CA ASP A 599 36.78 -31.69 1.33
C ASP A 599 35.44 -31.66 0.59
N ASN A 600 34.33 -31.94 1.27
CA ASN A 600 32.98 -31.87 0.72
C ASN A 600 32.42 -30.45 0.74
N VAL A 601 32.97 -29.54 1.56
CA VAL A 601 32.56 -28.14 1.64
C VAL A 601 33.22 -27.36 0.52
N ASN A 602 32.42 -26.78 -0.39
CA ASN A 602 32.94 -25.97 -1.49
C ASN A 602 33.02 -24.48 -1.15
N GLY A 603 32.23 -24.02 -0.19
CA GLY A 603 32.24 -22.64 0.25
C GLY A 603 31.76 -22.46 1.69
N ILE A 604 32.20 -21.35 2.29
CA ILE A 604 31.93 -20.96 3.67
C ILE A 604 31.49 -19.49 3.65
N MET A 605 30.42 -19.19 4.39
CA MET A 605 29.99 -17.84 4.71
C MET A 605 29.78 -17.67 6.21
N VAL A 606 30.01 -16.47 6.74
CA VAL A 606 29.92 -16.18 8.17
C VAL A 606 28.97 -15.00 8.39
N TYR A 607 28.00 -15.15 9.29
CA TYR A 607 26.99 -14.12 9.55
C TYR A 607 27.52 -13.05 10.54
N TYR A 608 28.10 -11.98 10.01
CA TYR A 608 28.56 -10.80 10.76
C TYR A 608 27.42 -9.81 11.07
N PRO A 609 27.57 -8.95 12.09
CA PRO A 609 28.68 -8.85 13.04
C PRO A 609 28.64 -9.93 14.14
N ILE A 610 29.81 -10.29 14.71
CA ILE A 610 29.89 -11.23 15.85
C ILE A 610 30.56 -10.56 17.04
N PHE A 611 31.83 -10.18 16.91
CA PHE A 611 32.66 -9.63 17.99
C PHE A 611 33.13 -8.19 17.74
N GLY A 612 32.72 -7.59 16.62
CA GLY A 612 33.13 -6.26 16.20
C GLY A 612 34.33 -6.26 15.24
N PRO A 613 34.70 -5.09 14.69
CA PRO A 613 35.47 -5.00 13.44
C PRO A 613 36.84 -5.68 13.46
N ARG A 614 37.57 -5.58 14.58
CA ARG A 614 38.92 -6.15 14.70
C ARG A 614 38.87 -7.68 14.71
N GLN A 615 37.96 -8.24 15.50
CA GLN A 615 37.87 -9.67 15.71
C GLN A 615 37.11 -10.37 14.57
N ASP A 616 36.06 -9.73 14.05
CA ASP A 616 35.38 -10.19 12.83
C ASP A 616 36.35 -10.15 11.65
N GLY A 617 37.19 -9.12 11.55
CA GLY A 617 38.25 -9.03 10.55
C GLY A 617 39.26 -10.18 10.63
N TYR A 618 39.61 -10.64 11.84
CA TYR A 618 40.42 -11.85 12.02
C TYR A 618 39.70 -13.10 11.51
N LEU A 619 38.44 -13.30 11.90
CA LEU A 619 37.64 -14.46 11.46
C LEU A 619 37.47 -14.49 9.93
N GLN A 620 37.34 -13.33 9.27
CA GLN A 620 37.32 -13.23 7.81
C GLN A 620 38.62 -13.79 7.17
N GLN A 621 39.76 -13.66 7.85
CA GLN A 621 41.04 -14.21 7.38
C GLN A 621 41.21 -15.69 7.70
N ALA A 622 40.51 -16.20 8.73
CA ALA A 622 40.50 -17.62 9.06
C ALA A 622 39.77 -18.47 7.99
N VAL A 623 38.80 -17.88 7.27
CA VAL A 623 38.14 -18.56 6.14
C VAL A 623 39.14 -18.75 4.99
N SER A 624 39.29 -20.00 4.52
CA SER A 624 40.17 -20.31 3.39
C SER A 624 39.78 -19.49 2.16
N PRO A 625 40.73 -18.84 1.47
CA PRO A 625 40.41 -18.04 0.29
C PRO A 625 39.83 -18.88 -0.86
N LEU A 626 40.05 -20.20 -0.86
CA LEU A 626 39.43 -21.12 -1.82
C LEU A 626 37.97 -21.46 -1.49
N LYS A 627 37.49 -21.16 -0.28
CA LYS A 627 36.11 -21.41 0.17
C LYS A 627 35.36 -20.13 0.56
N ASP A 628 36.03 -18.98 0.62
CA ASP A 628 35.43 -17.69 0.96
C ASP A 628 34.49 -17.16 -0.15
N VAL A 629 33.21 -17.50 -0.07
CA VAL A 629 32.21 -17.09 -1.08
C VAL A 629 31.84 -15.61 -0.98
N GLU A 630 32.10 -14.99 0.17
CA GLU A 630 31.82 -13.58 0.42
C GLU A 630 32.92 -12.67 -0.12
N GLY A 631 34.14 -13.19 -0.30
CA GLY A 631 35.29 -12.50 -0.84
C GLY A 631 35.93 -11.53 0.16
N LEU A 632 35.86 -11.83 1.46
CA LEU A 632 36.36 -11.00 2.56
C LEU A 632 37.82 -11.32 2.94
N ASN A 633 38.36 -12.45 2.50
CA ASN A 633 39.76 -12.79 2.69
C ASN A 633 40.65 -11.75 1.99
N PHE A 634 41.78 -11.40 2.62
CA PHE A 634 42.74 -10.42 2.16
C PHE A 634 43.20 -10.69 0.73
N ALA A 635 43.31 -11.95 0.29
CA ALA A 635 43.68 -12.29 -1.08
C ALA A 635 42.73 -11.66 -2.13
N TRP A 636 41.42 -11.65 -1.84
CA TRP A 636 40.40 -11.09 -2.72
C TRP A 636 40.31 -9.57 -2.61
N LEU A 637 40.38 -9.03 -1.39
CA LEU A 637 40.42 -7.58 -1.17
C LEU A 637 41.67 -6.95 -1.79
N PHE A 638 42.84 -7.57 -1.63
CA PHE A 638 44.08 -7.15 -2.26
C PHE A 638 43.93 -7.13 -3.78
N SER A 639 43.37 -8.19 -4.37
CA SER A 639 43.13 -8.28 -5.81
C SER A 639 42.20 -7.17 -6.29
N LEU A 640 41.14 -6.86 -5.54
CA LEU A 640 40.23 -5.76 -5.83
C LEU A 640 40.96 -4.40 -5.79
N TYR A 641 41.68 -4.11 -4.70
CA TYR A 641 42.34 -2.82 -4.51
C TYR A 641 43.40 -2.56 -5.59
N HIS A 642 44.14 -3.60 -5.99
CA HIS A 642 45.17 -3.54 -7.02
C HIS A 642 44.64 -3.80 -8.44
N ASN A 643 43.32 -3.84 -8.62
CA ASN A 643 42.66 -4.03 -9.92
C ASN A 643 43.14 -5.30 -10.67
N ILE A 644 43.47 -6.35 -9.92
CA ILE A 644 43.86 -7.68 -10.44
C ILE A 644 42.59 -8.43 -10.82
N ARG A 645 42.28 -8.46 -12.12
CA ARG A 645 41.03 -9.06 -12.64
C ARG A 645 41.14 -10.55 -12.97
N PHE A 646 42.36 -11.02 -13.18
CA PHE A 646 42.66 -12.41 -13.51
C PHE A 646 43.76 -12.91 -12.58
N ILE A 647 43.58 -14.10 -12.04
CA ILE A 647 44.46 -14.72 -11.06
C ILE A 647 44.80 -16.15 -11.47
N ASP A 648 45.93 -16.64 -11.00
CA ASP A 648 46.29 -18.05 -11.08
C ASP A 648 45.72 -18.77 -9.85
N PRO A 649 44.82 -19.76 -10.00
CA PRO A 649 44.28 -20.52 -8.88
C PRO A 649 45.34 -21.10 -7.94
N ARG A 650 46.52 -21.44 -8.47
CA ARG A 650 47.63 -22.01 -7.68
C ARG A 650 48.17 -21.02 -6.65
N LYS A 651 48.20 -19.72 -6.98
CA LYS A 651 48.63 -18.68 -6.04
C LYS A 651 47.65 -18.51 -4.88
N ILE A 652 46.36 -18.70 -5.14
CA ILE A 652 45.34 -18.70 -4.10
C ILE A 652 45.44 -19.95 -3.23
N ALA A 653 45.70 -21.11 -3.84
CA ALA A 653 45.94 -22.34 -3.10
C ALA A 653 47.17 -22.24 -2.18
N MET A 654 48.27 -21.63 -2.65
CA MET A 654 49.44 -21.35 -1.81
C MET A 654 49.11 -20.42 -0.64
N ALA A 655 48.27 -19.40 -0.84
CA ALA A 655 47.79 -18.57 0.26
C ALA A 655 46.91 -19.36 1.25
N ALA A 656 46.14 -20.35 0.77
CA ALA A 656 45.31 -21.23 1.61
C ALA A 656 46.12 -22.26 2.42
N GLN A 657 47.32 -22.66 1.97
CA GLN A 657 48.17 -23.63 2.69
C GLN A 657 48.62 -23.14 4.06
N VAL A 658 48.66 -21.83 4.30
CA VAL A 658 48.97 -21.26 5.61
C VAL A 658 47.85 -21.56 6.64
N LEU A 659 46.63 -21.81 6.17
CA LEU A 659 45.43 -21.98 6.99
C LEU A 659 44.96 -23.44 7.11
N THR A 660 45.71 -24.40 6.54
CA THR A 660 45.37 -25.83 6.57
C THR A 660 46.61 -26.66 6.89
N PRO A 661 46.55 -27.61 7.84
CA PRO A 661 47.74 -28.38 8.27
C PRO A 661 48.23 -29.42 7.25
N SER A 662 47.49 -29.68 6.15
CA SER A 662 47.84 -30.69 5.15
C SER A 662 48.46 -30.05 3.90
N PRO A 663 49.70 -30.42 3.50
CA PRO A 663 50.38 -29.80 2.37
C PRO A 663 49.77 -30.24 1.04
N LEU A 664 49.05 -29.33 0.37
CA LEU A 664 48.82 -29.43 -1.07
C LEU A 664 50.19 -29.33 -1.77
N GLN A 665 50.77 -30.45 -2.19
CA GLN A 665 52.02 -30.46 -2.96
C GLN A 665 51.80 -29.80 -4.33
N ILE A 666 52.19 -28.53 -4.49
CA ILE A 666 52.09 -27.81 -5.77
C ILE A 666 53.51 -27.68 -6.36
N SER A 667 53.81 -28.43 -7.43
CA SER A 667 55.10 -28.33 -8.13
C SER A 667 55.13 -27.17 -9.13
N THR A 668 56.21 -26.40 -9.11
CA THR A 668 56.53 -25.31 -10.04
C THR A 668 57.07 -25.86 -11.37
N ALA A 669 56.19 -26.24 -12.29
CA ALA A 669 56.58 -26.51 -13.68
C ALA A 669 55.81 -25.60 -14.66
N THR A 670 56.57 -24.82 -15.42
CA THR A 670 56.11 -24.03 -16.57
C THR A 670 55.76 -24.95 -17.73
N ALA A 671 54.48 -25.02 -18.11
CA ALA A 671 54.03 -25.69 -19.33
C ALA A 671 53.57 -24.66 -20.37
N THR A 672 54.10 -24.82 -21.59
CA THR A 672 53.83 -24.06 -22.82
C THR A 672 52.38 -24.26 -23.29
N PRO A 673 51.71 -23.25 -23.87
CA PRO A 673 50.29 -23.36 -24.21
C PRO A 673 50.05 -24.16 -25.50
N SER A 674 49.04 -25.03 -25.47
CA SER A 674 48.46 -25.67 -26.64
C SER A 674 47.09 -25.07 -26.94
N THR A 675 46.88 -24.73 -28.20
CA THR A 675 45.70 -24.06 -28.76
C THR A 675 44.55 -25.05 -28.97
N SER A 676 43.36 -24.74 -28.46
CA SER A 676 42.10 -25.27 -29.00
C SER A 676 40.94 -24.27 -28.82
N THR A 677 40.02 -24.32 -29.78
CA THR A 677 39.20 -23.22 -30.28
C THR A 677 37.78 -23.14 -29.67
N SER A 678 37.45 -21.95 -29.17
CA SER A 678 36.19 -21.18 -29.22
C SER A 678 34.79 -21.84 -29.15
N THR A 679 33.94 -21.25 -28.30
CA THR A 679 32.58 -20.82 -28.67
C THR A 679 32.21 -19.44 -28.07
N GLY A 680 32.07 -18.44 -28.94
CA GLY A 680 31.14 -17.29 -28.86
C GLY A 680 31.13 -16.34 -27.66
N ALA A 681 32.00 -15.31 -27.65
CA ALA A 681 31.77 -14.06 -26.90
C ALA A 681 32.44 -12.84 -27.59
N LEU A 682 31.84 -11.66 -27.45
CA LEU A 682 32.27 -10.36 -28.01
C LEU A 682 33.75 -10.01 -27.70
N PRO A 683 34.43 -9.18 -28.54
CA PRO A 683 35.89 -9.21 -28.76
C PRO A 683 36.83 -8.77 -27.62
N ASP A 684 36.34 -8.44 -26.43
CA ASP A 684 37.13 -7.82 -25.34
C ASP A 684 37.27 -8.70 -24.08
N GLN A 685 36.94 -10.00 -24.15
CA GLN A 685 36.89 -10.93 -23.01
C GLN A 685 37.72 -12.22 -23.18
N GLN A 686 38.87 -12.19 -23.85
CA GLN A 686 39.76 -13.35 -23.80
C GLN A 686 40.46 -13.42 -22.44
N THR A 687 40.09 -14.43 -21.65
CA THR A 687 40.81 -14.81 -20.43
C THR A 687 42.23 -15.24 -20.85
N PRO A 688 43.31 -14.67 -20.29
CA PRO A 688 44.66 -15.09 -20.62
C PRO A 688 44.89 -16.58 -20.25
N ASP A 689 45.66 -17.30 -21.06
CA ASP A 689 45.93 -18.73 -20.87
C ASP A 689 46.45 -19.04 -19.45
N GLY A 690 45.81 -20.00 -18.78
CA GLY A 690 46.16 -20.42 -17.41
C GLY A 690 45.65 -19.53 -16.27
N LEU A 691 44.98 -18.41 -16.55
CA LEU A 691 44.38 -17.54 -15.54
C LEU A 691 42.86 -17.70 -15.48
N VAL A 692 42.26 -17.36 -14.34
CA VAL A 692 40.81 -17.31 -14.11
C VAL A 692 40.38 -15.93 -13.63
N LYS A 693 39.13 -15.53 -13.89
CA LYS A 693 38.59 -14.24 -13.41
C LYS A 693 38.52 -14.24 -11.89
N ALA A 694 39.18 -13.31 -11.20
CA ALA A 694 39.10 -13.19 -9.74
C ALA A 694 37.65 -13.01 -9.26
N ILE A 695 37.31 -13.59 -8.09
CA ILE A 695 36.06 -13.24 -7.41
C ILE A 695 36.17 -11.84 -6.80
N LEU A 696 35.03 -11.22 -6.55
CA LEU A 696 34.92 -9.92 -5.90
C LEU A 696 34.01 -10.06 -4.69
N PRO A 697 34.17 -9.21 -3.66
CA PRO A 697 33.29 -9.21 -2.51
C PRO A 697 31.83 -9.07 -2.95
N CYS A 698 30.95 -9.96 -2.47
CA CYS A 698 29.62 -10.14 -3.07
C CYS A 698 28.74 -8.89 -2.94
N THR A 699 28.84 -8.14 -1.85
CA THR A 699 28.04 -6.93 -1.59
C THR A 699 28.46 -5.75 -2.49
N PRO A 700 29.74 -5.31 -2.54
CA PRO A 700 30.20 -4.34 -3.54
C PRO A 700 29.86 -4.73 -4.97
N LEU A 701 30.03 -6.01 -5.30
CA LEU A 701 29.69 -6.54 -6.62
C LEU A 701 28.18 -6.45 -6.91
N ALA A 702 27.31 -6.69 -5.93
CA ALA A 702 25.85 -6.54 -6.07
C ALA A 702 25.45 -5.10 -6.34
N ILE A 703 26.13 -4.15 -5.70
CA ILE A 703 25.94 -2.73 -5.96
C ILE A 703 26.38 -2.39 -7.40
N VAL A 704 27.54 -2.87 -7.85
CA VAL A 704 27.98 -2.68 -9.24
C VAL A 704 26.98 -3.28 -10.24
N LYS A 705 26.46 -4.49 -10.00
CA LYS A 705 25.43 -5.10 -10.86
C LYS A 705 24.11 -4.35 -10.83
N THR A 706 23.77 -3.72 -9.71
CA THR A 706 22.63 -2.81 -9.62
C THR A 706 22.88 -1.55 -10.46
N LEU A 707 24.08 -0.96 -10.41
CA LEU A 707 24.45 0.20 -11.22
C LEU A 707 24.48 -0.09 -12.72
N GLU A 708 24.94 -1.29 -13.12
CA GLU A 708 24.85 -1.77 -14.50
C GLU A 708 23.38 -1.89 -14.95
N HIS A 709 22.51 -2.46 -14.12
CA HIS A 709 21.08 -2.56 -14.41
C HIS A 709 20.43 -1.18 -14.56
N CYS A 710 20.80 -0.22 -13.70
CA CYS A 710 20.35 1.16 -13.73
C CYS A 710 20.95 2.01 -14.86
N GLN A 711 21.74 1.43 -15.78
CA GLN A 711 22.40 2.14 -16.89
C GLN A 711 23.34 3.28 -16.45
N VAL A 712 23.87 3.20 -15.23
CA VAL A 712 24.90 4.14 -14.76
C VAL A 712 26.22 3.88 -15.49
N TYR A 713 26.53 2.60 -15.69
CA TYR A 713 27.68 2.12 -16.45
C TYR A 713 27.41 2.23 -17.96
N ASN A 714 28.31 2.87 -18.71
CA ASN A 714 28.21 2.97 -20.16
C ASN A 714 28.81 1.72 -20.83
N PRO A 715 28.00 0.84 -21.44
CA PRO A 715 28.50 -0.40 -22.05
C PRO A 715 29.31 -0.16 -23.34
N LEU A 716 29.22 1.04 -23.95
CA LEU A 716 30.00 1.40 -25.14
C LEU A 716 31.46 1.70 -24.81
N ARG A 717 31.81 1.84 -23.52
CA ARG A 717 33.20 2.02 -23.09
C ARG A 717 33.88 0.68 -22.82
N PRO A 718 35.21 0.58 -23.04
CA PRO A 718 35.98 -0.60 -22.72
C PRO A 718 35.79 -1.04 -21.27
N TYR A 719 35.86 -2.36 -21.04
CA TYR A 719 35.78 -2.94 -19.71
C TYR A 719 36.81 -2.29 -18.75
N GLY A 720 36.41 -2.00 -17.51
CA GLY A 720 37.23 -1.24 -16.55
C GLY A 720 37.26 0.28 -16.77
N SER A 721 36.46 0.84 -17.68
CA SER A 721 36.27 2.30 -17.84
C SER A 721 34.80 2.71 -17.97
N ARG A 722 33.89 1.81 -17.65
CA ARG A 722 32.45 1.96 -17.90
C ARG A 722 31.77 2.94 -16.95
N ALA A 723 32.35 3.21 -15.79
CA ALA A 723 31.85 4.22 -14.85
C ALA A 723 32.48 5.61 -15.09
N PHE A 724 33.28 5.77 -16.15
CA PHE A 724 33.95 7.04 -16.46
C PHE A 724 32.96 8.20 -16.62
N GLY A 725 33.30 9.33 -16.00
CA GLY A 725 32.49 10.56 -16.02
C GLY A 725 31.32 10.57 -15.03
N ARG A 726 31.16 9.52 -14.22
CA ARG A 726 30.19 9.50 -13.11
C ARG A 726 30.83 9.97 -11.81
N THR A 727 30.11 10.81 -11.07
CA THR A 727 30.47 11.19 -9.70
C THR A 727 29.59 10.42 -8.71
N ILE A 728 30.19 9.71 -7.78
CA ILE A 728 29.49 8.80 -6.86
C ILE A 728 29.86 9.14 -5.41
N THR A 729 28.88 9.32 -4.52
CA THR A 729 29.13 9.38 -3.07
C THR A 729 28.78 8.04 -2.43
N VAL A 730 29.72 7.47 -1.68
CA VAL A 730 29.51 6.30 -0.82
C VAL A 730 29.52 6.78 0.63
N VAL A 731 28.35 6.76 1.26
CA VAL A 731 28.15 7.09 2.69
C VAL A 731 28.30 5.81 3.51
N ASN A 732 29.56 5.37 3.60
CA ASN A 732 30.09 4.27 4.41
C ASN A 732 31.57 4.09 4.03
N ARG A 733 32.47 3.86 5.00
CA ARG A 733 33.89 3.54 4.72
C ARG A 733 34.38 2.28 5.45
N SER A 734 33.48 1.37 5.81
CA SER A 734 33.85 0.08 6.39
C SER A 734 34.80 -0.71 5.47
N GLU A 735 35.71 -1.48 6.08
CA GLU A 735 36.64 -2.36 5.36
C GLU A 735 35.92 -3.55 4.68
N VAL A 736 34.69 -3.86 5.10
CA VAL A 736 33.88 -4.96 4.55
C VAL A 736 33.18 -4.54 3.24
N VAL A 737 32.59 -3.35 3.19
CA VAL A 737 31.77 -2.92 2.03
C VAL A 737 32.16 -1.55 1.51
N GLY A 738 32.19 -0.52 2.37
CA GLY A 738 32.29 0.88 1.96
C GLY A 738 33.58 1.20 1.20
N ARG A 739 34.74 0.90 1.80
CA ARG A 739 36.05 1.16 1.19
C ARG A 739 36.33 0.28 -0.03
N PRO A 740 36.07 -1.05 -0.02
CA PRO A 740 36.17 -1.87 -1.22
C PRO A 740 35.27 -1.39 -2.36
N LEU A 741 34.03 -0.98 -2.07
CA LEU A 741 33.13 -0.43 -3.08
C LEU A 741 33.69 0.85 -3.71
N ALA A 742 34.19 1.78 -2.90
CA ALA A 742 34.75 3.03 -3.41
C ALA A 742 35.96 2.79 -4.34
N ALA A 743 36.85 1.87 -3.97
CA ALA A 743 37.97 1.46 -4.80
C ALA A 743 37.54 0.78 -6.10
N LEU A 744 36.55 -0.13 -6.05
CA LEU A 744 36.04 -0.83 -7.22
C LEU A 744 35.42 0.13 -8.25
N LEU A 745 34.60 1.06 -7.78
CA LEU A 745 33.97 2.10 -8.62
C LEU A 745 35.00 3.05 -9.22
N ALA A 746 36.01 3.47 -8.45
CA ALA A 746 37.09 4.32 -8.93
C ALA A 746 37.97 3.61 -9.98
N ASN A 747 38.27 2.32 -9.77
CA ASN A 747 38.98 1.49 -10.73
C ASN A 747 38.21 1.34 -12.07
N ASP A 748 36.87 1.37 -12.03
CA ASP A 748 36.02 1.36 -13.22
C ASP A 748 35.85 2.75 -13.88
N GLY A 749 36.49 3.78 -13.32
CA GLY A 749 36.62 5.12 -13.90
C GLY A 749 35.78 6.21 -13.24
N ALA A 750 35.00 5.90 -12.20
CA ALA A 750 34.22 6.92 -11.48
C ALA A 750 35.12 7.84 -10.64
N ARG A 751 34.63 9.05 -10.38
CA ARG A 751 35.11 9.89 -9.26
C ARG A 751 34.26 9.56 -8.04
N VAL A 752 34.87 9.09 -6.96
CA VAL A 752 34.13 8.58 -5.81
C VAL A 752 34.46 9.36 -4.54
N PHE A 753 33.44 9.91 -3.88
CA PHE A 753 33.56 10.49 -2.55
C PHE A 753 33.21 9.43 -1.50
N SER A 754 34.19 8.97 -0.75
CA SER A 754 34.01 8.03 0.37
C SER A 754 33.92 8.80 1.68
N VAL A 755 32.77 8.68 2.35
CA VAL A 755 32.39 9.47 3.53
C VAL A 755 32.37 8.58 4.77
N ASP A 756 32.87 9.12 5.87
CA ASP A 756 32.84 8.53 7.21
C ASP A 756 32.87 9.64 8.28
N LEU A 757 32.91 9.28 9.57
CA LEU A 757 33.04 10.21 10.70
C LEU A 757 34.22 11.17 10.58
N ASP A 758 35.39 10.65 10.18
CA ASP A 758 36.63 11.44 10.09
C ASP A 758 36.73 12.33 8.83
N GLY A 759 35.64 12.44 8.08
CA GLY A 759 35.52 13.30 6.90
C GLY A 759 35.59 12.56 5.56
N VAL A 760 35.73 13.32 4.48
CA VAL A 760 35.59 12.84 3.10
C VAL A 760 36.94 12.51 2.46
N GLN A 761 37.01 11.38 1.78
CA GLN A 761 38.13 10.98 0.92
C GLN A 761 37.68 10.88 -0.54
N GLU A 762 38.52 11.34 -1.46
CA GLU A 762 38.26 11.24 -2.90
C GLU A 762 39.09 10.09 -3.50
N PHE A 763 38.39 9.13 -4.11
CA PHE A 763 38.95 8.01 -4.83
C PHE A 763 38.81 8.27 -6.34
N THR A 764 39.92 8.19 -7.06
CA THR A 764 39.97 8.36 -8.52
C THR A 764 40.87 7.33 -9.16
N ARG A 765 40.71 7.05 -10.44
CA ARG A 765 41.63 6.15 -11.15
C ARG A 765 43.03 6.79 -11.27
N LYS A 766 44.10 6.04 -10.97
CA LYS A 766 45.48 6.49 -11.21
C LYS A 766 45.71 6.76 -12.69
N LYS A 767 46.20 7.95 -13.03
CA LYS A 767 46.72 8.24 -14.37
C LYS A 767 47.98 7.40 -14.58
N VAL A 768 48.03 6.63 -15.67
CA VAL A 768 49.25 5.95 -16.08
C VAL A 768 50.19 7.04 -16.59
N VAL A 769 51.19 7.40 -15.79
CA VAL A 769 52.29 8.25 -16.23
C VAL A 769 53.31 7.30 -16.83
N GLU A 770 53.56 7.39 -18.13
CA GLU A 770 54.73 6.77 -18.73
C GLU A 770 55.95 7.46 -18.09
N GLY A 771 56.73 6.70 -17.32
CA GLY A 771 57.95 7.24 -16.73
C GLY A 771 58.94 7.62 -17.83
N GLU A 772 59.69 8.70 -17.62
CA GLU A 772 60.76 9.18 -18.51
C GLU A 772 61.83 8.10 -18.80
N ASP A 773 61.89 7.03 -17.99
CA ASP A 773 62.83 5.90 -18.12
C ASP A 773 62.29 4.67 -18.88
N GLY A 774 61.06 4.72 -19.44
CA GLY A 774 60.49 3.60 -20.23
C GLY A 774 60.21 2.30 -19.45
N LYS A 775 60.48 2.24 -18.14
CA LYS A 775 60.16 1.09 -17.28
C LYS A 775 58.68 1.10 -16.89
N LYS A 776 57.88 0.21 -17.50
CA LYS A 776 56.50 -0.05 -17.07
C LYS A 776 56.49 -0.60 -15.63
N SER A 777 55.69 0.01 -14.76
CA SER A 777 55.41 -0.54 -13.42
C SER A 777 54.84 -1.95 -13.54
N ASN A 778 55.37 -2.90 -12.74
CA ASN A 778 54.84 -4.27 -12.65
C ASN A 778 53.44 -4.34 -12.00
N PHE A 779 52.96 -3.25 -11.40
CA PHE A 779 51.64 -3.17 -10.78
C PHE A 779 50.60 -2.57 -11.74
N HIS A 780 49.40 -3.17 -11.78
CA HIS A 780 48.27 -2.65 -12.54
C HIS A 780 47.89 -1.23 -12.06
N PRO A 781 47.37 -0.36 -12.95
CA PRO A 781 46.82 0.93 -12.53
C PRO A 781 45.66 0.71 -11.55
N TYR A 782 45.83 1.21 -10.33
CA TYR A 782 44.85 1.14 -9.24
C TYR A 782 44.28 2.53 -8.92
N HIS A 783 43.40 2.63 -7.94
CA HIS A 783 42.79 3.89 -7.51
C HIS A 783 43.78 4.72 -6.67
N VAL A 784 43.66 6.04 -6.68
CA VAL A 784 44.39 6.97 -5.81
C VAL A 784 43.39 7.59 -4.85
N ILE A 785 43.80 7.67 -3.58
CA ILE A 785 43.02 8.27 -2.50
C ILE A 785 43.63 9.62 -2.17
N LYS A 786 42.80 10.65 -2.08
CA LYS A 786 43.19 11.99 -1.63
C LYS A 786 42.24 12.43 -0.52
N LYS A 787 42.74 13.22 0.43
CA LYS A 787 41.85 13.96 1.34
C LYS A 787 40.99 14.92 0.52
N CYS A 788 39.71 15.02 0.85
CA CYS A 788 38.78 15.93 0.20
C CYS A 788 38.31 16.96 1.20
N ASP A 789 38.41 18.24 0.85
CA ASP A 789 37.97 19.36 1.72
C ASP A 789 36.47 19.68 1.53
N MET A 790 35.77 18.97 0.63
CA MET A 790 34.34 19.13 0.43
C MET A 790 33.56 18.58 1.62
N SER A 791 32.52 19.31 2.04
CA SER A 791 31.57 18.80 3.03
C SER A 791 30.70 17.67 2.45
N LEU A 792 30.08 16.86 3.31
CA LEU A 792 29.12 15.84 2.88
C LEU A 792 28.02 16.44 1.99
N GLU A 793 27.45 17.56 2.39
CA GLU A 793 26.43 18.28 1.62
C GLU A 793 26.92 18.64 0.20
N GLN A 794 28.15 19.15 0.07
CA GLN A 794 28.74 19.47 -1.22
C GLN A 794 28.96 18.21 -2.07
N CYS A 795 29.38 17.10 -1.46
CA CYS A 795 29.53 15.82 -2.16
C CYS A 795 28.19 15.25 -2.63
N LEU A 796 27.14 15.33 -1.80
CA LEU A 796 25.78 14.88 -2.14
C LEU A 796 25.19 15.71 -3.29
N ALA A 797 25.39 17.02 -3.27
CA ALA A 797 24.93 17.93 -4.31
C ALA A 797 25.67 17.74 -5.66
N ALA A 798 26.93 17.29 -5.62
CA ALA A 798 27.74 17.06 -6.81
C ALA A 798 27.54 15.68 -7.46
N SER A 799 26.98 14.70 -6.72
CA SER A 799 27.00 13.29 -7.14
C SER A 799 25.80 12.90 -8.00
N ASP A 800 26.09 12.13 -9.06
CA ASP A 800 25.09 11.52 -9.92
C ASP A 800 24.48 10.27 -9.28
N VAL A 801 25.24 9.63 -8.38
CA VAL A 801 24.86 8.43 -7.64
C VAL A 801 25.20 8.59 -6.17
N VAL A 802 24.28 8.24 -5.29
CA VAL A 802 24.52 8.19 -3.85
C VAL A 802 24.20 6.80 -3.32
N ILE A 803 25.18 6.19 -2.67
CA ILE A 803 25.11 4.84 -2.13
C ILE A 803 25.27 4.95 -0.62
N GLY A 804 24.25 4.59 0.12
CA GLY A 804 24.31 4.55 1.58
C GLY A 804 24.34 3.12 2.09
N GLY A 805 25.03 2.91 3.20
CA GLY A 805 24.83 1.72 4.02
C GLY A 805 25.25 1.96 5.45
N ARG A 806 24.40 1.54 6.37
CA ARG A 806 24.54 1.73 7.81
C ARG A 806 25.25 0.56 8.48
N THR A 807 25.83 0.80 9.64
CA THR A 807 26.43 -0.19 10.54
C THR A 807 25.66 -0.25 11.86
N ASP A 808 25.57 -1.42 12.48
CA ASP A 808 24.96 -1.58 13.81
C ASP A 808 25.87 -1.08 14.94
N ASP A 809 27.14 -0.83 14.63
CA ASP A 809 28.11 -0.18 15.50
C ASP A 809 27.81 1.33 15.57
N GLU A 810 27.43 1.83 16.76
CA GLU A 810 27.19 3.26 17.01
C GLU A 810 28.42 4.13 16.77
N GLN A 811 29.63 3.54 16.77
CA GLN A 811 30.89 4.21 16.50
C GLN A 811 31.24 4.26 15.00
N GLN A 812 30.42 3.68 14.11
CA GLN A 812 30.61 3.72 12.66
C GLN A 812 29.49 4.49 11.96
N VAL A 813 29.82 5.20 10.87
CA VAL A 813 28.86 6.01 10.10
C VAL A 813 28.42 5.35 8.81
N PRO A 814 27.12 5.48 8.47
CA PRO A 814 26.03 6.07 9.26
C PRO A 814 25.47 5.16 10.36
N SER A 815 25.00 5.76 11.47
CA SER A 815 24.45 5.05 12.64
C SER A 815 22.98 4.63 12.50
N LYS A 816 22.54 3.74 13.41
CA LYS A 816 21.31 3.85 14.24
C LYS A 816 20.11 4.71 13.78
N SER A 817 20.35 6.01 13.64
CA SER A 817 19.29 7.01 13.50
C SER A 817 19.50 7.90 12.29
N TYR A 818 20.68 7.83 11.67
CA TYR A 818 21.04 8.72 10.58
C TYR A 818 20.32 8.34 9.29
N LYS A 819 19.75 9.36 8.62
CA LYS A 819 19.22 9.29 7.26
C LYS A 819 19.90 10.37 6.42
N ILE A 820 20.23 10.03 5.18
CA ILE A 820 20.78 10.94 4.19
C ILE A 820 19.66 11.94 3.82
N PRO A 821 19.86 13.25 4.02
CA PRO A 821 18.84 14.26 3.76
C PRO A 821 18.50 14.38 2.28
N THR A 822 17.23 14.25 1.90
CA THR A 822 16.79 14.33 0.49
C THR A 822 17.08 15.71 -0.09
N ALA A 823 16.95 16.77 0.71
CA ALA A 823 17.18 18.15 0.28
C ALA A 823 18.61 18.39 -0.27
N GLN A 824 19.62 17.68 0.25
CA GLN A 824 21.03 17.86 -0.10
C GLN A 824 21.44 17.09 -1.37
N LEU A 825 20.57 16.20 -1.87
CA LEU A 825 20.87 15.40 -3.05
C LEU A 825 20.71 16.21 -4.33
N LYS A 826 21.48 15.86 -5.36
CA LYS A 826 21.28 16.34 -6.73
C LYS A 826 19.92 15.88 -7.30
N GLU A 827 19.27 16.74 -8.07
CA GLU A 827 18.05 16.37 -8.79
C GLU A 827 18.33 15.23 -9.79
N GLY A 828 17.47 14.21 -9.82
CA GLY A 828 17.64 13.04 -10.68
C GLY A 828 18.74 12.07 -10.25
N VAL A 829 19.21 12.14 -9.00
CA VAL A 829 20.22 11.21 -8.45
C VAL A 829 19.79 9.74 -8.52
N VAL A 830 20.73 8.83 -8.71
CA VAL A 830 20.51 7.38 -8.48
C VAL A 830 20.85 7.05 -7.04
N ALA A 831 19.86 6.65 -6.24
CA ALA A 831 20.01 6.35 -4.82
C ALA A 831 19.97 4.83 -4.56
N ILE A 832 20.96 4.29 -3.84
CA ILE A 832 21.03 2.86 -3.48
C ILE A 832 21.24 2.69 -1.98
N ASN A 833 20.35 1.93 -1.33
CA ASN A 833 20.51 1.46 0.03
C ASN A 833 21.06 0.02 0.05
N PHE A 834 22.16 -0.21 0.77
CA PHE A 834 22.67 -1.56 1.01
C PHE A 834 22.59 -2.07 2.44
N SER A 835 22.10 -1.27 3.39
CA SER A 835 21.78 -1.75 4.74
C SER A 835 20.38 -2.35 4.82
N GLU A 836 20.14 -3.18 5.83
CA GLU A 836 18.82 -3.74 6.13
C GLU A 836 17.78 -2.65 6.41
N SER A 837 18.15 -1.64 7.19
CA SER A 837 17.32 -0.46 7.45
C SER A 837 17.46 0.58 6.34
N LYS A 838 16.39 1.37 6.13
CA LYS A 838 16.40 2.50 5.18
C LYS A 838 17.27 3.64 5.70
N ASN A 839 18.16 4.12 4.85
CA ASN A 839 19.15 5.17 5.13
C ASN A 839 18.91 6.48 4.35
N PHE A 840 17.82 6.58 3.60
CA PHE A 840 17.36 7.84 3.00
C PHE A 840 16.08 8.30 3.70
N GLU A 841 15.80 9.60 3.65
CA GLU A 841 14.50 10.15 4.06
C GLU A 841 13.35 9.60 3.18
N ASP A 842 12.14 9.60 3.74
CA ASP A 842 11.00 8.90 3.12
C ASP A 842 10.50 9.57 1.81
N ASP A 843 10.92 10.81 1.57
CA ASP A 843 10.66 11.65 0.39
C ASP A 843 11.71 11.49 -0.72
N ILE A 844 12.70 10.58 -0.59
CA ILE A 844 13.75 10.35 -1.61
C ILE A 844 13.22 10.15 -3.04
N LYS A 845 12.01 9.57 -3.17
CA LYS A 845 11.36 9.33 -4.46
C LYS A 845 10.88 10.60 -5.17
N GLU A 846 10.86 11.73 -4.48
CA GLU A 846 10.53 13.03 -5.06
C GLU A 846 11.74 13.65 -5.77
N LYS A 847 12.96 13.19 -5.49
CA LYS A 847 14.22 13.76 -6.02
C LYS A 847 15.07 12.81 -6.85
N ALA A 848 15.07 11.51 -6.52
CA ALA A 848 15.87 10.52 -7.21
C ALA A 848 15.26 10.13 -8.56
N SER A 849 16.08 9.94 -9.60
CA SER A 849 15.60 9.33 -10.86
C SER A 849 15.39 7.82 -10.72
N ILE A 850 16.23 7.18 -9.91
CA ILE A 850 16.17 5.75 -9.62
C ILE A 850 16.44 5.55 -8.13
N TYR A 851 15.63 4.73 -7.46
CA TYR A 851 15.84 4.36 -6.07
C TYR A 851 15.82 2.84 -5.87
N CYS A 852 16.91 2.31 -5.30
CA CYS A 852 17.01 0.92 -4.86
C CYS A 852 16.93 0.85 -3.32
N PRO A 853 15.80 0.40 -2.75
CA PRO A 853 15.59 0.41 -1.30
C PRO A 853 16.34 -0.71 -0.56
N GLY A 854 16.90 -1.69 -1.27
CA GLY A 854 17.65 -2.79 -0.67
C GLY A 854 18.21 -3.76 -1.70
N ILE A 855 19.44 -4.25 -1.44
CA ILE A 855 20.18 -5.13 -2.37
C ILE A 855 20.32 -6.58 -1.90
N GLY A 856 19.83 -6.95 -0.71
CA GLY A 856 20.13 -8.26 -0.08
C GLY A 856 19.91 -9.47 -0.99
N LYS A 857 18.83 -9.49 -1.77
CA LYS A 857 18.58 -10.57 -2.75
C LYS A 857 19.63 -10.66 -3.87
N ALA A 858 20.16 -9.52 -4.31
CA ALA A 858 21.24 -9.49 -5.29
C ALA A 858 22.56 -9.95 -4.66
N THR A 859 22.81 -9.62 -3.40
CA THR A 859 23.96 -10.11 -2.63
C THR A 859 23.98 -11.63 -2.56
N ILE A 860 22.87 -12.26 -2.12
CA ILE A 860 22.76 -13.72 -1.99
C ILE A 860 23.08 -14.43 -3.32
N VAL A 861 22.51 -13.94 -4.43
CA VAL A 861 22.74 -14.56 -5.74
C VAL A 861 24.20 -14.40 -6.22
N LEU A 862 24.88 -13.31 -5.87
CA LEU A 862 26.28 -13.11 -6.26
C LEU A 862 27.25 -13.88 -5.37
N LEU A 863 26.87 -14.14 -4.12
CA LEU A 863 27.52 -15.11 -3.25
C LEU A 863 27.43 -16.53 -3.86
N GLN A 864 26.24 -16.95 -4.29
CA GLN A 864 26.05 -18.25 -4.97
C GLN A 864 26.88 -18.34 -6.27
N ARG A 865 26.99 -17.24 -7.01
CA ARG A 865 27.84 -17.17 -8.20
C ARG A 865 29.32 -17.29 -7.85
N ASN A 866 29.77 -16.70 -6.74
CA ASN A 866 31.14 -16.84 -6.26
C ASN A 866 31.44 -18.29 -5.83
N LEU A 867 30.48 -18.98 -5.17
CA LEU A 867 30.59 -20.41 -4.84
C LEU A 867 30.90 -21.26 -6.07
N LEU A 868 30.15 -21.07 -7.17
CA LEU A 868 30.40 -21.84 -8.39
C LEU A 868 31.79 -21.59 -8.97
N ARG A 869 32.28 -20.34 -8.94
CA ARG A 869 33.65 -20.01 -9.39
C ARG A 869 34.72 -20.65 -8.52
N LEU A 870 34.56 -20.58 -7.20
CA LEU A 870 35.52 -21.20 -6.27
C LEU A 870 35.55 -22.72 -6.43
N ARG A 871 34.40 -23.35 -6.63
CA ARG A 871 34.32 -24.77 -6.96
C ARG A 871 35.05 -25.10 -8.26
N GLU A 872 34.91 -24.28 -9.30
CA GLU A 872 35.66 -24.45 -10.56
C GLU A 872 37.18 -24.38 -10.32
N TYR A 873 37.65 -23.49 -9.42
CA TYR A 873 39.06 -23.40 -9.06
C TYR A 873 39.53 -24.64 -8.30
N GLN A 874 38.76 -25.10 -7.32
CA GLN A 874 39.06 -26.33 -6.57
C GLN A 874 39.15 -27.54 -7.53
N ALA A 875 38.23 -27.64 -8.48
CA ALA A 875 38.21 -28.73 -9.47
C ALA A 875 39.41 -28.65 -10.43
N SER A 876 39.81 -27.45 -10.88
CA SER A 876 40.97 -27.31 -11.77
C SER A 876 42.29 -27.65 -11.07
N LEU A 877 42.41 -27.29 -9.78
CA LEU A 877 43.57 -27.63 -8.95
C LEU A 877 43.66 -29.15 -8.71
N ARG A 878 42.54 -29.83 -8.43
CA ARG A 878 42.50 -31.31 -8.26
C ARG A 878 42.92 -32.04 -9.54
N LYS A 879 42.40 -31.64 -10.71
CA LYS A 879 42.80 -32.23 -12.01
C LYS A 879 44.29 -32.04 -12.32
N GLY A 880 44.86 -30.89 -11.97
CA GLY A 880 46.29 -30.62 -12.16
C GLY A 880 47.19 -31.50 -11.29
N LEU A 881 46.74 -31.88 -10.09
CA LEU A 881 47.45 -32.81 -9.20
C LEU A 881 47.39 -34.25 -9.74
N GLU A 882 46.24 -34.70 -10.23
CA GLU A 882 46.06 -36.03 -10.81
C GLU A 882 46.91 -36.24 -12.06
N GLN A 883 47.03 -35.21 -12.92
CA GLN A 883 47.88 -35.23 -14.12
C GLN A 883 49.39 -35.14 -13.80
N GLN A 884 49.77 -34.75 -12.59
CA GLN A 884 51.18 -34.75 -12.13
C GLN A 884 51.56 -36.06 -11.43
N GLN A 885 50.59 -36.84 -10.95
CA GLN A 885 50.80 -38.15 -10.32
C GLN A 885 50.76 -39.32 -11.31
N GLN A 886 50.19 -39.12 -12.50
CA GLN A 886 50.31 -40.01 -13.67
C GLN A 886 51.55 -39.66 -14.48
#